data_AF-A0A4S9XTP2-F1
#
_entry.id   AF-A0A4S9XTP2-F1
#
_cell.length_a   1.000
_cell.length_b   1.000
_cell.length_c   1.000
_cell.angle_alpha   90.00
_cell.angle_beta   90.00
_cell.angle_gamma   90.00
#
_symmetry.space_group_name_H-M   'P 1'
#
loop_
_entity.id
_entity.type
_entity.pdbx_description
1 polymer ?
#
loop_
_entity_poly.entity_id
_entity_poly.type
_entity_poly.pdbx_seq_one_letter_code
_entity_poly.pdbx_strand_id
1 'polypeptide(L)'
;MSPTNILDRLSRLDTNTVSDTLDFLALKGATYGLQPLWDCPKIVGRASTVEVGPKTDAAPAVHLLTPVIDAVQTDDRVLVISGGIDGISCWGDILANASKGKQIRGTVIDGMSRDIDGSRDIGYPVYGRGVTMISARDRVVQIASGTSLQVRGVTVNQDDYVIADRCGTVFIPAEHIKEVLDLSERIDHRQSRMLEAVRAGRPVSEIMHDNQFRAIHDSNPTSNKETTLQGSCPGLDPKRVNPEDQELVRLFAGTDTPAVSDALDKLGIAGQAFNIMPLTNYKKVTVGPAFTVRYVPASDPPGSVGDFIDDVADGDVVVIDNGGHTDCTVWGDIMTQYAALRGIAGTVIDGVCRDVDRAITDGYPLFTAGRWMRTGKDRVQVGGVNEPIGVGKVRRAREVARVAGEINNSKACIRELIIRVSTIAEAREKLNYHTLQHLFISTVVLASLLCFATGTQPHALLNHNSGTHVESRIPRFPIEDLSPLEWRAEHERTRASLGDEAYLALRKSEIDQKMRSSNDVLDDMIKTGQWNFPPIGNDVKPDRIGFGDGRVFDVGIKHGVPDYITDAMYARYGLEASARNIPEEWLEFEVPIEKSREEKEQREKERQEALEMENTRILNGRYSVRDIDMGCFLNLKSS
;
A
#
# COMPACT_ATOMS: atom_id res chain seq x y z
N MET A 1 -19.86 21.30 35.92
CA MET A 1 -19.43 20.47 34.78
C MET A 1 -20.30 20.86 33.60
N SER A 2 -19.75 21.46 32.55
CA SER A 2 -20.53 21.65 31.31
C SER A 2 -20.92 20.25 30.79
N PRO A 3 -22.12 20.05 30.24
CA PRO A 3 -22.46 18.78 29.63
C PRO A 3 -21.41 18.50 28.55
N THR A 4 -20.63 17.42 28.72
CA THR A 4 -19.65 16.98 27.74
C THR A 4 -20.38 16.79 26.41
N ASN A 5 -19.91 17.46 25.36
CA ASN A 5 -20.54 17.42 24.04
C ASN A 5 -20.64 15.96 23.56
N ILE A 6 -21.81 15.54 23.06
CA ILE A 6 -22.06 14.18 22.55
C ILE A 6 -21.01 13.78 21.51
N LEU A 7 -20.63 14.71 20.63
CA LEU A 7 -19.61 14.44 19.62
C LEU A 7 -18.21 14.26 20.23
N ASP A 8 -17.88 14.95 21.32
CA ASP A 8 -16.61 14.75 22.01
C ASP A 8 -16.55 13.36 22.64
N ARG A 9 -17.65 12.90 23.26
CA ARG A 9 -17.74 11.53 23.78
C ARG A 9 -17.60 10.50 22.66
N LEU A 10 -18.34 10.66 21.57
CA LEU A 10 -18.28 9.76 20.42
C LEU A 10 -16.87 9.73 19.78
N SER A 11 -16.18 10.86 19.73
CA SER A 11 -14.82 10.97 19.17
C SER A 11 -13.76 10.13 19.91
N ARG A 12 -14.02 9.78 21.18
CA ARG A 12 -13.10 8.96 22.00
C ARG A 12 -13.26 7.47 21.75
N LEU A 13 -14.36 7.06 21.13
CA LEU A 13 -14.66 5.67 20.80
C LEU A 13 -14.18 5.34 19.38
N ASP A 14 -14.08 4.07 19.05
CA ASP A 14 -13.87 3.57 17.69
C ASP A 14 -15.15 2.94 17.11
N THR A 15 -15.18 2.73 15.79
CA THR A 15 -16.33 2.13 15.11
C THR A 15 -16.59 0.68 15.54
N ASN A 16 -15.57 -0.04 16.01
CA ASN A 16 -15.67 -1.44 16.43
C ASN A 16 -16.48 -1.56 17.73
N THR A 17 -16.15 -0.74 18.71
CA THR A 17 -16.84 -0.61 20.00
C THR A 17 -18.28 -0.15 19.81
N VAL A 18 -18.51 0.85 18.96
CA VAL A 18 -19.87 1.33 18.66
C VAL A 18 -20.66 0.24 17.92
N SER A 19 -20.07 -0.48 16.98
CA SER A 19 -20.72 -1.62 16.31
C SER A 19 -21.10 -2.72 17.30
N ASP A 20 -20.19 -3.10 18.20
CA ASP A 20 -20.45 -4.12 19.23
C ASP A 20 -21.60 -3.66 20.14
N THR A 21 -21.63 -2.37 20.49
CA THR A 21 -22.72 -1.75 21.27
C THR A 21 -24.07 -1.86 20.58
N LEU A 22 -24.14 -1.54 19.28
CA LEU A 22 -25.38 -1.64 18.52
C LEU A 22 -25.87 -3.09 18.44
N ASP A 23 -24.97 -4.06 18.31
CA ASP A 23 -25.33 -5.48 18.36
C ASP A 23 -25.96 -5.86 19.72
N PHE A 24 -25.42 -5.37 20.85
CA PHE A 24 -26.02 -5.59 22.18
C PHE A 24 -27.41 -4.97 22.33
N LEU A 25 -27.66 -3.83 21.68
CA LEU A 25 -28.95 -3.15 21.68
C LEU A 25 -29.90 -3.65 20.58
N ALA A 26 -29.48 -4.65 19.78
CA ALA A 26 -30.19 -5.14 18.61
C ALA A 26 -30.52 -4.04 17.56
N LEU A 27 -29.67 -3.01 17.49
CA LEU A 27 -29.79 -1.90 16.55
C LEU A 27 -28.96 -2.17 15.28
N LYS A 28 -29.49 -1.78 14.12
CA LYS A 28 -28.73 -1.81 12.86
C LYS A 28 -28.12 -0.44 12.59
N GLY A 29 -26.80 -0.38 12.50
CA GLY A 29 -26.08 0.87 12.20
C GLY A 29 -24.71 0.69 11.55
N ALA A 30 -24.10 -0.48 11.68
CA ALA A 30 -22.89 -0.87 10.96
C ALA A 30 -23.17 -1.08 9.46
N THR A 31 -22.41 -0.42 8.57
CA THR A 31 -22.58 -0.51 7.10
C THR A 31 -21.90 -1.75 6.49
N TYR A 32 -21.34 -1.72 5.27
CA TYR A 32 -20.30 -2.64 4.76
C TYR A 32 -19.69 -2.06 3.48
N GLY A 33 -18.38 -2.23 3.28
CA GLY A 33 -17.70 -1.79 2.05
C GLY A 33 -17.55 -0.26 1.87
N LEU A 34 -17.84 0.54 2.91
CA LEU A 34 -17.50 1.95 2.94
C LEU A 34 -16.17 2.12 3.67
N GLN A 35 -15.15 2.57 2.95
CA GLN A 35 -13.76 2.63 3.41
C GLN A 35 -13.23 4.05 3.29
N PRO A 36 -12.24 4.46 4.11
CA PRO A 36 -11.57 5.73 3.86
C PRO A 36 -10.87 5.67 2.50
N LEU A 37 -11.11 6.67 1.66
CA LEU A 37 -10.60 6.71 0.28
C LEU A 37 -9.15 7.21 0.18
N TRP A 38 -8.61 7.72 1.29
CA TRP A 38 -7.20 7.99 1.52
C TRP A 38 -6.89 7.72 3.01
N ASP A 39 -5.73 8.13 3.53
CA ASP A 39 -5.43 8.01 4.97
C ASP A 39 -6.23 9.02 5.82
N CYS A 40 -7.56 8.91 5.77
CA CYS A 40 -8.50 9.83 6.39
C CYS A 40 -8.36 9.82 7.92
N PRO A 41 -8.39 10.98 8.58
CA PRO A 41 -8.62 11.03 10.01
C PRO A 41 -10.05 10.59 10.33
N LYS A 42 -10.24 10.00 11.52
CA LYS A 42 -11.56 9.63 12.05
C LYS A 42 -12.50 10.85 12.07
N ILE A 43 -13.74 10.63 11.66
CA ILE A 43 -14.80 11.65 11.71
C ILE A 43 -15.95 11.23 12.61
N VAL A 44 -16.51 12.21 13.31
CA VAL A 44 -17.78 12.09 14.05
C VAL A 44 -18.63 13.32 13.79
N GLY A 45 -19.94 13.16 13.62
CA GLY A 45 -20.87 14.27 13.41
C GLY A 45 -22.31 13.80 13.25
N ARG A 46 -23.20 14.73 12.92
CA ARG A 46 -24.60 14.49 12.59
C ARG A 46 -24.78 14.42 11.08
N ALA A 47 -25.54 13.42 10.63
CA ALA A 47 -25.81 13.16 9.23
C ALA A 47 -26.58 14.31 8.59
N SER A 48 -26.05 14.83 7.49
CA SER A 48 -26.77 15.62 6.50
C SER A 48 -26.98 14.74 5.28
N THR A 49 -28.21 14.24 5.10
CA THR A 49 -28.51 13.19 4.13
C THR A 49 -28.77 13.76 2.73
N VAL A 50 -28.19 13.11 1.72
CA VAL A 50 -28.42 13.43 0.31
C VAL A 50 -28.60 12.17 -0.52
N GLU A 51 -29.66 12.13 -1.32
CA GLU A 51 -29.91 11.08 -2.28
C GLU A 51 -29.48 11.56 -3.66
N VAL A 52 -28.67 10.75 -4.35
CA VAL A 52 -28.32 10.95 -5.75
C VAL A 52 -28.83 9.78 -6.59
N GLY A 53 -28.96 10.00 -7.88
CA GLY A 53 -29.46 8.98 -8.80
C GLY A 53 -29.14 9.29 -10.25
N PRO A 54 -29.46 8.38 -11.18
CA PRO A 54 -29.22 8.60 -12.60
C PRO A 54 -29.99 9.81 -13.11
N LYS A 55 -29.35 10.60 -13.97
CA LYS A 55 -30.04 11.67 -14.70
C LYS A 55 -31.00 11.04 -15.71
N THR A 56 -32.30 11.23 -15.52
CA THR A 56 -33.34 10.77 -16.46
C THR A 56 -33.84 11.87 -17.39
N ASP A 57 -33.63 13.13 -17.02
CA ASP A 57 -34.31 14.27 -17.63
C ASP A 57 -33.35 15.11 -18.49
N ALA A 58 -33.87 15.75 -19.53
CA ALA A 58 -33.09 16.59 -20.45
C ALA A 58 -32.75 17.98 -19.87
N ALA A 59 -33.29 18.34 -18.70
CA ALA A 59 -33.06 19.64 -18.08
C ALA A 59 -31.57 19.81 -17.65
N PRO A 60 -31.03 21.03 -17.68
CA PRO A 60 -29.75 21.33 -17.05
C PRO A 60 -29.82 20.99 -15.56
N ALA A 61 -28.92 20.14 -15.09
CA ALA A 61 -28.85 19.81 -13.68
C ALA A 61 -28.14 20.96 -12.93
N VAL A 62 -28.73 21.41 -11.82
CA VAL A 62 -27.97 22.17 -10.81
C VAL A 62 -26.79 21.31 -10.36
N HIS A 63 -25.65 21.94 -10.04
CA HIS A 63 -24.50 21.19 -9.54
C HIS A 63 -24.93 20.35 -8.32
N LEU A 64 -24.77 19.04 -8.43
CA LEU A 64 -25.16 18.11 -7.37
C LEU A 64 -24.49 18.50 -6.04
N LEU A 65 -25.24 18.36 -4.94
CA LEU A 65 -24.79 18.54 -3.56
C LEU A 65 -24.50 19.99 -3.11
N THR A 66 -24.29 20.95 -4.02
CA THR A 66 -23.99 22.34 -3.63
C THR A 66 -25.09 23.00 -2.80
N PRO A 67 -26.39 22.82 -3.09
CA PRO A 67 -27.44 23.44 -2.24
C PRO A 67 -27.42 22.91 -0.81
N VAL A 68 -27.06 21.64 -0.62
CA VAL A 68 -26.96 21.03 0.72
C VAL A 68 -25.75 21.60 1.46
N ILE A 69 -24.59 21.68 0.81
CA ILE A 69 -23.37 22.27 1.39
C ILE A 69 -23.61 23.73 1.78
N ASP A 70 -24.26 24.51 0.92
CA ASP A 70 -24.55 25.92 1.18
C ASP A 70 -25.50 26.12 2.36
N ALA A 71 -26.47 25.21 2.52
CA ALA A 71 -27.44 25.22 3.60
C ALA A 71 -26.86 24.81 4.97
N VAL A 72 -25.69 24.15 5.03
CA VAL A 72 -25.05 23.83 6.32
C VAL A 72 -24.61 25.10 7.03
N GLN A 73 -25.05 25.25 8.29
CA GLN A 73 -24.74 26.39 9.17
C GLN A 73 -23.99 26.00 10.45
N THR A 74 -23.76 24.70 10.66
CA THR A 74 -23.16 24.16 11.88
C THR A 74 -21.93 23.32 11.54
N ASP A 75 -20.95 23.31 12.43
CA ASP A 75 -19.68 22.58 12.29
C ASP A 75 -19.78 21.12 12.80
N ASP A 76 -20.98 20.66 13.13
CA ASP A 76 -21.28 19.33 13.66
C ASP A 76 -21.65 18.32 12.56
N ARG A 77 -21.60 18.71 11.28
CA ARG A 77 -22.18 17.95 10.15
C ARG A 77 -21.21 17.00 9.46
N VAL A 78 -21.72 15.83 9.07
CA VAL A 78 -21.10 14.90 8.11
C VAL A 78 -22.09 14.68 6.97
N LEU A 79 -21.65 14.86 5.72
CA LEU A 79 -22.49 14.59 4.56
C LEU A 79 -22.61 13.08 4.35
N VAL A 80 -23.84 12.60 4.14
CA VAL A 80 -24.12 11.17 3.90
C VAL A 80 -24.84 11.06 2.57
N ILE A 81 -24.18 10.46 1.58
CA ILE A 81 -24.66 10.38 0.21
C ILE A 81 -25.03 8.94 -0.10
N SER A 82 -26.25 8.71 -0.60
CA SER A 82 -26.68 7.40 -1.10
C SER A 82 -27.14 7.46 -2.56
N GLY A 83 -27.17 6.30 -3.22
CA GLY A 83 -27.60 6.14 -4.62
C GLY A 83 -26.49 6.37 -5.65
N GLY A 84 -25.22 6.34 -5.23
CA GLY A 84 -24.08 6.46 -6.14
C GLY A 84 -24.01 5.28 -7.12
N ILE A 85 -23.74 5.58 -8.39
CA ILE A 85 -23.64 4.59 -9.47
C ILE A 85 -22.22 4.03 -9.54
N ASP A 86 -22.09 2.71 -9.69
CA ASP A 86 -20.80 2.02 -9.81
C ASP A 86 -19.96 2.59 -10.97
N GLY A 87 -18.70 2.89 -10.68
CA GLY A 87 -17.77 3.47 -11.63
C GLY A 87 -17.93 4.97 -11.90
N ILE A 88 -19.00 5.62 -11.42
CA ILE A 88 -19.26 7.06 -11.64
C ILE A 88 -19.11 7.82 -10.33
N SER A 89 -18.27 8.86 -10.32
CA SER A 89 -18.07 9.70 -9.14
C SER A 89 -19.31 10.55 -8.85
N CYS A 90 -19.65 10.74 -7.58
CA CYS A 90 -20.60 11.76 -7.11
C CYS A 90 -19.96 12.77 -6.15
N TRP A 91 -18.63 12.69 -5.98
CA TRP A 91 -17.83 13.58 -5.15
C TRP A 91 -16.50 13.90 -5.85
N GLY A 92 -15.93 15.06 -5.56
CA GLY A 92 -14.66 15.51 -6.11
C GLY A 92 -14.14 16.80 -5.45
N ASP A 93 -13.04 17.32 -5.97
CA ASP A 93 -12.22 18.36 -5.32
C ASP A 93 -12.98 19.66 -4.98
N ILE A 94 -13.81 20.15 -5.90
CA ILE A 94 -14.62 21.38 -5.69
C ILE A 94 -15.54 21.23 -4.48
N LEU A 95 -16.20 20.07 -4.35
CA LEU A 95 -17.12 19.80 -3.25
C LEU A 95 -16.38 19.60 -1.93
N ALA A 96 -15.19 18.99 -1.96
CA ALA A 96 -14.32 18.85 -0.80
C ALA A 96 -13.89 20.23 -0.27
N ASN A 97 -13.43 21.13 -1.15
CA ASN A 97 -13.05 22.50 -0.79
C ASN A 97 -14.22 23.31 -0.25
N ALA A 98 -15.38 23.26 -0.92
CA ALA A 98 -16.59 23.94 -0.45
C ALA A 98 -17.02 23.45 0.94
N SER A 99 -16.98 22.13 1.16
CA SER A 99 -17.36 21.51 2.44
C SER A 99 -16.38 21.84 3.54
N LYS A 100 -15.07 21.86 3.24
CA LYS A 100 -14.04 22.31 4.18
C LYS A 100 -14.21 23.78 4.56
N GLY A 101 -14.51 24.64 3.59
CA GLY A 101 -14.83 26.06 3.84
C GLY A 101 -16.05 26.27 4.73
N LYS A 102 -17.02 25.35 4.66
CA LYS A 102 -18.22 25.30 5.53
C LYS A 102 -18.00 24.58 6.86
N GLN A 103 -16.78 24.13 7.15
CA GLN A 103 -16.45 23.35 8.36
C GLN A 103 -17.26 22.07 8.52
N ILE A 104 -17.70 21.47 7.41
CA ILE A 104 -18.27 20.12 7.40
C ILE A 104 -17.15 19.13 7.74
N ARG A 105 -17.41 18.18 8.64
CA ARG A 105 -16.38 17.32 9.24
C ARG A 105 -15.87 16.21 8.30
N GLY A 106 -16.62 15.90 7.25
CA GLY A 106 -16.28 14.87 6.25
C GLY A 106 -17.49 14.40 5.47
N THR A 107 -17.26 13.48 4.55
CA THR A 107 -18.31 12.90 3.69
C THR A 107 -18.24 11.37 3.68
N VAL A 108 -19.40 10.73 3.80
CA VAL A 108 -19.61 9.28 3.61
C VAL A 108 -20.46 9.07 2.36
N ILE A 109 -20.01 8.20 1.46
CA ILE A 109 -20.61 8.00 0.14
C ILE A 109 -20.90 6.52 -0.08
N ASP A 110 -22.17 6.12 -0.22
CA ASP A 110 -22.51 4.85 -0.87
C ASP A 110 -22.32 4.98 -2.39
N GLY A 111 -21.06 5.09 -2.81
CA GLY A 111 -20.67 5.44 -4.16
C GLY A 111 -19.19 5.75 -4.29
N MET A 112 -18.81 6.34 -5.43
CA MET A 112 -17.42 6.61 -5.80
C MET A 112 -17.08 8.10 -5.67
N SER A 113 -15.81 8.40 -5.40
CA SER A 113 -15.23 9.75 -5.50
C SER A 113 -14.25 9.85 -6.67
N ARG A 114 -14.02 11.06 -7.17
CA ARG A 114 -12.86 11.39 -8.00
C ARG A 114 -11.96 12.40 -7.30
N ASP A 115 -10.84 12.75 -7.91
CA ASP A 115 -9.92 13.81 -7.45
C ASP A 115 -9.51 13.63 -5.97
N ILE A 116 -9.20 12.38 -5.58
CA ILE A 116 -9.03 12.05 -4.16
C ILE A 116 -7.82 12.74 -3.52
N ASP A 117 -6.78 12.99 -4.32
CA ASP A 117 -5.61 13.75 -3.90
C ASP A 117 -5.99 15.18 -3.48
N GLY A 118 -6.92 15.83 -4.18
CA GLY A 118 -7.42 17.16 -3.78
C GLY A 118 -8.08 17.17 -2.40
N SER A 119 -8.86 16.12 -2.08
CA SER A 119 -9.41 15.94 -0.73
C SER A 119 -8.33 15.68 0.32
N ARG A 120 -7.32 14.86 0.00
CA ARG A 120 -6.19 14.56 0.88
C ARG A 120 -5.36 15.82 1.18
N ASP A 121 -5.05 16.61 0.17
CA ASP A 121 -4.14 17.76 0.27
C ASP A 121 -4.76 18.88 1.14
N ILE A 122 -6.09 18.98 1.15
CA ILE A 122 -6.81 19.84 2.08
C ILE A 122 -7.19 19.12 3.38
N GLY A 123 -6.83 17.87 3.58
CA GLY A 123 -7.18 17.10 4.78
C GLY A 123 -8.68 16.92 5.01
N TYR A 124 -9.50 16.91 3.95
CA TYR A 124 -10.94 16.70 4.02
C TYR A 124 -11.28 15.20 3.94
N PRO A 125 -11.84 14.58 4.99
CA PRO A 125 -12.04 13.13 5.03
C PRO A 125 -13.17 12.68 4.11
N VAL A 126 -12.89 11.69 3.27
CA VAL A 126 -13.89 11.09 2.38
C VAL A 126 -13.88 9.58 2.53
N TYR A 127 -15.05 9.01 2.84
CA TYR A 127 -15.30 7.59 2.96
C TYR A 127 -16.24 7.16 1.84
N GLY A 128 -15.97 6.04 1.19
CA GLY A 128 -16.86 5.52 0.16
C GLY A 128 -16.46 4.15 -0.37
N ARG A 129 -17.05 3.75 -1.50
CA ARG A 129 -16.81 2.43 -2.11
C ARG A 129 -15.54 2.37 -2.97
N GLY A 130 -15.04 3.51 -3.44
CA GLY A 130 -13.80 3.59 -4.19
C GLY A 130 -13.56 4.91 -4.90
N VAL A 131 -12.50 4.95 -5.70
CA VAL A 131 -12.07 6.11 -6.50
C VAL A 131 -12.25 5.80 -7.99
N THR A 132 -12.67 6.79 -8.77
CA THR A 132 -12.84 6.72 -10.24
C THR A 132 -12.49 8.07 -10.87
N MET A 133 -12.14 8.11 -12.16
CA MET A 133 -11.96 9.36 -12.91
C MET A 133 -13.26 9.85 -13.57
N ILE A 134 -14.28 8.99 -13.68
CA ILE A 134 -15.50 9.28 -14.45
C ILE A 134 -16.38 10.27 -13.69
N SER A 135 -16.68 11.41 -14.31
CA SER A 135 -17.48 12.49 -13.73
C SER A 135 -18.98 12.16 -13.64
N ALA A 136 -19.64 12.61 -12.58
CA ALA A 136 -21.11 12.66 -12.49
C ALA A 136 -21.77 13.54 -13.55
N ARG A 137 -21.04 14.47 -14.19
CA ARG A 137 -21.61 15.41 -15.17
C ARG A 137 -22.42 14.66 -16.23
N ASP A 138 -23.66 15.09 -16.39
CA ASP A 138 -24.68 14.50 -17.28
C ASP A 138 -25.04 13.03 -17.03
N ARG A 139 -24.64 12.48 -15.88
CA ARG A 139 -24.91 11.08 -15.50
C ARG A 139 -25.66 10.95 -14.18
N VAL A 140 -25.34 11.80 -13.20
CA VAL A 140 -25.87 11.74 -11.84
C VAL A 140 -26.46 13.10 -11.45
N VAL A 141 -27.61 13.08 -10.79
CA VAL A 141 -28.29 14.25 -10.23
C VAL A 141 -28.64 14.03 -8.77
N GLN A 142 -28.81 15.12 -8.02
CA GLN A 142 -29.41 15.06 -6.69
C GLN A 142 -30.91 14.83 -6.82
N ILE A 143 -31.43 13.80 -6.13
CA ILE A 143 -32.85 13.41 -6.13
C ILE A 143 -33.56 14.03 -4.92
N ALA A 144 -32.96 13.92 -3.74
CA ALA A 144 -33.52 14.42 -2.49
C ALA A 144 -32.43 14.82 -1.49
N SER A 145 -32.80 15.56 -0.45
CA SER A 145 -31.92 15.89 0.68
C SER A 145 -32.72 16.08 1.96
N GLY A 146 -32.14 15.77 3.12
CA GLY A 146 -32.82 15.86 4.41
C GLY A 146 -33.88 14.78 4.65
N THR A 147 -33.87 13.72 3.84
CA THR A 147 -34.78 12.56 3.92
C THR A 147 -34.05 11.34 4.46
N SER A 148 -34.79 10.29 4.82
CA SER A 148 -34.22 8.99 5.17
C SER A 148 -33.58 8.33 3.95
N LEU A 149 -32.38 7.78 4.10
CA LEU A 149 -31.63 7.05 3.06
C LEU A 149 -31.44 5.58 3.44
N GLN A 150 -31.27 4.73 2.44
CA GLN A 150 -30.65 3.41 2.62
C GLN A 150 -29.17 3.49 2.27
N VAL A 151 -28.29 3.18 3.22
CA VAL A 151 -26.83 3.21 3.03
C VAL A 151 -26.31 1.83 3.39
N ARG A 152 -25.94 1.01 2.40
CA ARG A 152 -25.39 -0.35 2.61
C ARG A 152 -26.13 -1.19 3.67
N GLY A 153 -27.47 -1.21 3.59
CA GLY A 153 -28.32 -2.01 4.50
C GLY A 153 -28.68 -1.33 5.82
N VAL A 154 -28.28 -0.07 6.02
CA VAL A 154 -28.64 0.76 7.17
C VAL A 154 -29.58 1.87 6.74
N THR A 155 -30.65 2.09 7.49
CA THR A 155 -31.51 3.27 7.32
C THR A 155 -30.89 4.44 8.07
N VAL A 156 -30.60 5.53 7.37
CA VAL A 156 -29.97 6.73 7.95
C VAL A 156 -30.90 7.91 7.78
N ASN A 157 -31.30 8.54 8.89
CA ASN A 157 -32.10 9.74 8.88
C ASN A 157 -31.20 10.98 8.91
N GLN A 158 -31.76 12.10 8.46
CA GLN A 158 -31.22 13.41 8.80
C GLN A 158 -31.02 13.47 10.32
N ASP A 159 -29.91 14.06 10.77
CA ASP A 159 -29.59 14.30 12.17
C ASP A 159 -29.14 13.09 13.02
N ASP A 160 -29.14 11.87 12.48
CA ASP A 160 -28.51 10.69 13.10
C ASP A 160 -27.00 10.90 13.28
N TYR A 161 -26.38 10.20 14.23
CA TYR A 161 -24.94 10.33 14.46
C TYR A 161 -24.15 9.40 13.53
N VAL A 162 -23.02 9.91 13.04
CA VAL A 162 -22.08 9.19 12.19
C VAL A 162 -20.76 9.11 12.93
N ILE A 163 -20.14 7.93 12.92
CA ILE A 163 -18.72 7.73 13.21
C ILE A 163 -18.11 6.92 12.07
N ALA A 164 -16.99 7.41 11.54
CA ALA A 164 -16.23 6.68 10.53
C ALA A 164 -14.73 6.76 10.81
N ASP A 165 -14.07 5.61 10.74
CA ASP A 165 -12.63 5.45 10.91
C ASP A 165 -12.10 4.39 9.92
N ARG A 166 -10.87 3.93 10.10
CA ARG A 166 -10.24 2.98 9.18
C ARG A 166 -10.95 1.63 9.09
N CYS A 167 -11.80 1.25 10.05
CA CYS A 167 -12.54 -0.01 10.01
C CYS A 167 -13.88 0.10 9.26
N GLY A 168 -14.42 1.32 9.09
CA GLY A 168 -15.63 1.54 8.30
C GLY A 168 -16.47 2.70 8.81
N THR A 169 -17.79 2.61 8.65
CA THR A 169 -18.75 3.64 9.05
C THR A 169 -19.93 3.03 9.81
N VAL A 170 -20.25 3.63 10.96
CA VAL A 170 -21.42 3.30 11.78
C VAL A 170 -22.35 4.52 11.85
N PHE A 171 -23.65 4.27 11.70
CA PHE A 171 -24.72 5.22 11.97
C PHE A 171 -25.45 4.87 13.26
N ILE A 172 -25.79 5.86 14.07
CA ILE A 172 -26.48 5.70 15.34
C ILE A 172 -27.77 6.54 15.30
N PRO A 173 -28.96 5.93 15.45
CA PRO A 173 -30.20 6.68 15.54
C PRO A 173 -30.13 7.75 16.63
N ALA A 174 -30.55 8.98 16.31
CA ALA A 174 -30.42 10.11 17.22
C ALA A 174 -31.09 9.88 18.59
N GLU A 175 -32.18 9.11 18.62
CA GLU A 175 -32.91 8.77 19.85
C GLU A 175 -32.14 7.83 20.80
N HIS A 176 -31.22 7.02 20.26
CA HIS A 176 -30.46 6.00 21.01
C HIS A 176 -29.04 6.45 21.40
N ILE A 177 -28.59 7.64 20.99
CA ILE A 177 -27.18 8.06 21.15
C ILE A 177 -26.67 8.01 22.60
N LYS A 178 -27.50 8.36 23.59
CA LYS A 178 -27.08 8.37 25.00
C LYS A 178 -26.83 6.95 25.50
N GLU A 179 -27.76 6.05 25.23
CA GLU A 179 -27.66 4.63 25.59
C GLU A 179 -26.45 3.97 24.92
N VAL A 180 -26.24 4.28 23.64
CA VAL A 180 -25.08 3.80 22.88
C VAL A 180 -23.78 4.30 23.51
N LEU A 181 -23.64 5.60 23.79
CA LEU A 181 -22.42 6.13 24.40
C LEU A 181 -22.13 5.50 25.77
N ASP A 182 -23.12 5.41 26.64
CA ASP A 182 -22.95 4.87 28.00
C ASP A 182 -22.57 3.38 27.97
N LEU A 183 -23.08 2.62 26.99
CA LEU A 183 -22.71 1.21 26.81
C LEU A 183 -21.35 1.05 26.11
N SER A 184 -21.07 1.84 25.08
CA SER A 184 -19.78 1.85 24.38
C SER A 184 -18.61 2.18 25.31
N GLU A 185 -18.75 3.19 26.18
CA GLU A 185 -17.71 3.54 27.16
C GLU A 185 -17.43 2.41 28.16
N ARG A 186 -18.45 1.64 28.54
CA ARG A 186 -18.28 0.44 29.39
C ARG A 186 -17.58 -0.70 28.65
N ILE A 187 -17.92 -0.91 27.38
CA ILE A 187 -17.29 -1.91 26.51
C ILE A 187 -15.82 -1.56 26.29
N ASP A 188 -15.51 -0.30 25.95
CA ASP A 188 -14.15 0.20 25.75
C ASP A 188 -13.28 0.03 27.01
N HIS A 189 -13.82 0.42 28.19
CA HIS A 189 -13.11 0.23 29.45
C HIS A 189 -12.86 -1.26 29.79
N ARG A 190 -13.80 -2.14 29.47
CA ARG A 190 -13.62 -3.59 29.62
C ARG A 190 -12.53 -4.11 28.68
N GLN A 191 -12.59 -3.74 27.39
CA GLN A 191 -11.63 -4.17 26.39
C GLN A 191 -10.22 -3.69 26.75
N SER A 192 -10.07 -2.45 27.20
CA SER A 192 -8.79 -1.90 27.70
C SER A 192 -8.19 -2.76 28.81
N ARG A 193 -8.98 -3.19 29.80
CA ARG A 193 -8.52 -4.08 30.88
C ARG A 193 -8.17 -5.50 30.38
N MET A 194 -8.91 -6.03 29.41
CA MET A 194 -8.58 -7.30 28.77
C MET A 194 -7.23 -7.21 28.04
N LEU A 195 -6.97 -6.09 27.36
CA LEU A 195 -5.69 -5.83 26.70
C LEU A 195 -4.54 -5.71 27.70
N GLU A 196 -4.74 -5.03 28.83
CA GLU A 196 -3.75 -5.01 29.91
C GLU A 196 -3.43 -6.41 30.43
N ALA A 197 -4.44 -7.28 30.59
CA ALA A 197 -4.25 -8.67 30.97
C ALA A 197 -3.47 -9.48 29.92
N VAL A 198 -3.76 -9.27 28.64
CA VAL A 198 -2.99 -9.86 27.52
C VAL A 198 -1.54 -9.41 27.58
N ARG A 199 -1.30 -8.10 27.78
CA ARG A 199 0.05 -7.52 27.92
C ARG A 199 0.81 -8.06 29.13
N ALA A 200 0.09 -8.45 30.18
CA ALA A 200 0.65 -9.13 31.34
C ALA A 200 0.94 -10.63 31.10
N GLY A 201 0.66 -11.16 29.90
CA GLY A 201 0.97 -12.52 29.50
C GLY A 201 -0.09 -13.56 29.89
N ARG A 202 -1.29 -13.14 30.30
CA ARG A 202 -2.39 -14.08 30.58
C ARG A 202 -2.88 -14.73 29.26
N PRO A 203 -3.19 -16.04 29.24
CA PRO A 203 -3.72 -16.71 28.05
C PRO A 203 -5.02 -16.08 27.54
N VAL A 204 -5.21 -16.00 26.22
CA VAL A 204 -6.40 -15.37 25.63
C VAL A 204 -7.65 -16.17 25.98
N SER A 205 -7.57 -17.50 25.92
CA SER A 205 -8.69 -18.37 26.28
C SER A 205 -9.19 -18.10 27.71
N GLU A 206 -8.30 -17.89 28.67
CA GLU A 206 -8.69 -17.54 30.04
C GLU A 206 -9.34 -16.16 30.11
N ILE A 207 -8.75 -15.14 29.47
CA ILE A 207 -9.27 -13.76 29.49
C ILE A 207 -10.67 -13.69 28.86
N MET A 208 -10.91 -14.41 27.75
CA MET A 208 -12.18 -14.40 27.04
C MET A 208 -13.32 -15.06 27.84
N HIS A 209 -13.00 -16.04 28.68
CA HIS A 209 -13.96 -16.76 29.52
C HIS A 209 -14.08 -16.21 30.95
N ASP A 210 -13.24 -15.24 31.33
CA ASP A 210 -13.20 -14.71 32.69
C ASP A 210 -14.46 -13.89 33.03
N ASN A 211 -15.17 -14.34 34.06
CA ASN A 211 -16.40 -13.74 34.55
C ASN A 211 -16.22 -12.28 35.00
N GLN A 212 -15.01 -11.88 35.42
CA GLN A 212 -14.70 -10.48 35.78
C GLN A 212 -14.91 -9.51 34.61
N PHE A 213 -14.87 -10.02 33.37
CA PHE A 213 -15.16 -9.23 32.17
C PHE A 213 -16.60 -9.40 31.69
N ARG A 214 -17.39 -10.40 32.14
CA ARG A 214 -18.72 -10.72 31.57
C ARG A 214 -19.84 -9.70 31.88
N ALA A 215 -19.71 -8.89 32.93
CA ALA A 215 -20.80 -8.04 33.42
C ALA A 215 -21.00 -6.76 32.57
N ILE A 216 -21.76 -6.87 31.48
CA ILE A 216 -22.33 -5.70 30.77
C ILE A 216 -23.84 -5.57 31.06
N HIS A 217 -24.50 -6.68 31.41
CA HIS A 217 -25.96 -6.75 31.59
C HIS A 217 -26.49 -6.25 32.94
N ASP A 218 -25.64 -5.96 33.93
CA ASP A 218 -26.13 -5.55 35.26
C ASP A 218 -26.03 -4.04 35.46
N SER A 219 -27.19 -3.39 35.44
CA SER A 219 -27.44 -2.06 35.98
C SER A 219 -27.42 -2.10 37.51
N ASN A 220 -26.25 -2.34 38.13
CA ASN A 220 -26.02 -2.00 39.53
C ASN A 220 -24.52 -1.99 39.87
N PRO A 221 -23.95 -0.86 40.34
CA PRO A 221 -22.59 -0.82 40.84
C PRO A 221 -22.59 -1.25 42.31
N THR A 222 -22.36 -2.54 42.59
CA THR A 222 -22.05 -2.94 43.97
C THR A 222 -20.93 -3.97 44.07
N SER A 223 -19.97 -3.59 44.91
CA SER A 223 -18.84 -4.34 45.49
C SER A 223 -17.56 -4.46 44.63
N ASN A 224 -16.70 -3.45 44.77
CA ASN A 224 -15.26 -3.66 44.72
C ASN A 224 -14.87 -4.66 45.81
N LYS A 225 -14.43 -5.86 45.39
CA LYS A 225 -13.48 -6.64 46.18
C LYS A 225 -12.15 -6.57 45.45
N GLU A 226 -11.28 -5.67 45.91
CA GLU A 226 -9.85 -5.74 45.61
C GLU A 226 -9.37 -7.11 46.06
N THR A 227 -9.08 -7.97 45.08
CA THR A 227 -8.42 -9.25 45.33
C THR A 227 -7.01 -9.10 44.81
N THR A 228 -6.07 -8.91 45.72
CA THR A 228 -4.64 -8.88 45.46
C THR A 228 -4.24 -10.29 44.98
N LEU A 229 -4.03 -10.47 43.67
CA LEU A 229 -3.53 -11.72 43.12
C LEU A 229 -2.01 -11.63 42.98
N GLN A 230 -1.31 -11.95 44.07
CA GLN A 230 0.04 -12.50 44.00
C GLN A 230 -0.08 -13.98 43.65
N GLY A 231 0.10 -14.30 42.37
CA GLY A 231 0.26 -15.66 41.88
C GLY A 231 1.28 -15.64 40.76
N SER A 232 2.47 -16.17 41.01
CA SER A 232 3.47 -16.39 39.97
C SER A 232 2.92 -17.37 38.94
N CYS A 233 2.72 -16.91 37.70
CA CYS A 233 2.32 -17.79 36.61
C CYS A 233 3.40 -18.87 36.37
N PRO A 234 3.02 -20.14 36.18
CA PRO A 234 3.93 -21.13 35.64
C PRO A 234 4.37 -20.66 34.24
N GLY A 235 5.67 -20.71 33.96
CA GLY A 235 6.20 -20.34 32.65
C GLY A 235 5.47 -21.12 31.55
N LEU A 236 4.77 -20.41 30.68
CA LEU A 236 4.16 -20.96 29.47
C LEU A 236 5.31 -21.26 28.50
N ASP A 237 5.83 -22.48 28.56
CA ASP A 237 6.89 -22.96 27.67
C ASP A 237 6.43 -22.79 26.21
N PRO A 238 7.17 -22.07 25.35
CA PRO A 238 6.82 -21.96 23.94
C PRO A 238 6.80 -23.34 23.31
N LYS A 239 5.68 -23.72 22.69
CA LYS A 239 5.55 -24.99 21.97
C LYS A 239 6.68 -25.08 20.93
N ARG A 240 7.40 -26.21 20.93
CA ARG A 240 8.67 -26.41 20.23
C ARG A 240 8.57 -26.07 18.74
N VAL A 241 9.41 -25.14 18.30
CA VAL A 241 9.66 -24.87 16.89
C VAL A 241 10.34 -26.09 16.25
N ASN A 242 9.83 -26.52 15.10
CA ASN A 242 10.42 -27.62 14.33
C ASN A 242 11.72 -27.13 13.62
N PRO A 243 12.87 -27.79 13.82
CA PRO A 243 14.14 -27.39 13.19
C PRO A 243 14.09 -27.33 11.65
N GLU A 244 13.37 -28.24 11.00
CA GLU A 244 13.23 -28.25 9.53
C GLU A 244 12.45 -27.02 9.05
N ASP A 245 11.40 -26.65 9.78
CA ASP A 245 10.61 -25.45 9.49
C ASP A 245 11.44 -24.17 9.67
N GLN A 246 12.33 -24.12 10.68
CA GLN A 246 13.25 -22.99 10.85
C GLN A 246 14.24 -22.85 9.70
N GLU A 247 14.71 -23.97 9.14
CA GLU A 247 15.58 -23.95 7.97
C GLU A 247 14.83 -23.41 6.74
N LEU A 248 13.59 -23.88 6.50
CA LEU A 248 12.74 -23.38 5.42
C LEU A 248 12.42 -21.88 5.58
N VAL A 249 12.13 -21.42 6.80
CA VAL A 249 11.89 -20.00 7.08
C VAL A 249 13.12 -19.15 6.71
N ARG A 250 14.33 -19.62 7.05
CA ARG A 250 15.57 -18.91 6.68
C ARG A 250 15.77 -18.83 5.18
N LEU A 251 15.41 -19.87 4.42
CA LEU A 251 15.50 -19.87 2.97
C LEU A 251 14.55 -18.84 2.33
N PHE A 252 13.35 -18.68 2.90
CA PHE A 252 12.36 -17.72 2.41
C PHE A 252 12.59 -16.28 2.88
N ALA A 253 13.30 -16.05 3.98
CA ALA A 253 13.45 -14.72 4.61
C ALA A 253 14.00 -13.61 3.70
N GLY A 254 14.71 -13.96 2.62
CA GLY A 254 15.24 -13.02 1.61
C GLY A 254 14.51 -13.04 0.26
N THR A 255 13.40 -13.77 0.15
CA THR A 255 12.71 -14.03 -1.12
C THR A 255 11.44 -13.18 -1.21
N ASP A 256 11.23 -12.50 -2.35
CA ASP A 256 9.99 -11.77 -2.60
C ASP A 256 8.86 -12.70 -3.07
N THR A 257 7.60 -12.28 -2.87
CA THR A 257 6.44 -13.10 -3.26
C THR A 257 6.38 -13.40 -4.76
N PRO A 258 6.84 -12.53 -5.70
CA PRO A 258 6.96 -12.91 -7.11
C PRO A 258 7.93 -14.07 -7.37
N ALA A 259 9.10 -14.13 -6.75
CA ALA A 259 10.03 -15.25 -6.91
C ALA A 259 9.46 -16.56 -6.34
N VAL A 260 8.71 -16.49 -5.24
CA VAL A 260 7.97 -17.66 -4.72
C VAL A 260 6.86 -18.08 -5.69
N SER A 261 6.14 -17.14 -6.30
CA SER A 261 5.14 -17.41 -7.33
C SER A 261 5.73 -18.08 -8.56
N ASP A 262 6.86 -17.60 -9.07
CA ASP A 262 7.52 -18.20 -10.24
C ASP A 262 7.98 -19.64 -9.92
N ALA A 263 8.44 -19.89 -8.70
CA ALA A 263 8.81 -21.24 -8.24
C ALA A 263 7.60 -22.18 -8.15
N LEU A 264 6.48 -21.68 -7.61
CA LEU A 264 5.19 -22.37 -7.57
C LEU A 264 4.72 -22.76 -8.97
N ASP A 265 4.75 -21.81 -9.92
CA ASP A 265 4.35 -22.04 -11.31
C ASP A 265 5.25 -23.08 -11.99
N LYS A 266 6.57 -23.03 -11.76
CA LYS A 266 7.53 -24.02 -12.27
C LYS A 266 7.28 -25.43 -11.73
N LEU A 267 6.76 -25.53 -10.51
CA LEU A 267 6.39 -26.80 -9.87
C LEU A 267 4.95 -27.23 -10.19
N GLY A 268 4.17 -26.41 -10.92
CA GLY A 268 2.76 -26.66 -11.20
C GLY A 268 1.86 -26.58 -9.96
N ILE A 269 2.29 -25.86 -8.92
CA ILE A 269 1.57 -25.73 -7.65
C ILE A 269 0.87 -24.38 -7.62
N ALA A 270 -0.46 -24.36 -7.51
CA ALA A 270 -1.21 -23.11 -7.32
C ALA A 270 -1.08 -22.63 -5.87
N GLY A 271 -0.27 -21.59 -5.64
CA GLY A 271 0.05 -21.07 -4.30
C GLY A 271 -0.25 -19.59 -4.07
N GLN A 272 -0.76 -18.87 -5.07
CA GLN A 272 -0.98 -17.43 -5.05
C GLN A 272 -2.36 -17.07 -4.45
N ALA A 273 -2.38 -16.53 -3.22
CA ALA A 273 -3.61 -16.16 -2.54
C ALA A 273 -4.25 -14.91 -3.20
N PHE A 274 -5.25 -15.12 -4.04
CA PHE A 274 -5.95 -14.05 -4.74
C PHE A 274 -6.77 -13.19 -3.77
N ASN A 275 -6.77 -11.86 -3.98
CA ASN A 275 -7.54 -10.88 -3.21
C ASN A 275 -7.15 -10.77 -1.71
N ILE A 276 -5.97 -11.27 -1.33
CA ILE A 276 -5.41 -11.11 0.02
C ILE A 276 -4.23 -10.15 -0.06
N MET A 277 -4.36 -8.99 0.56
CA MET A 277 -3.38 -7.91 0.49
C MET A 277 -2.84 -7.55 1.87
N PRO A 278 -1.61 -7.03 1.96
CA PRO A 278 -1.10 -6.51 3.23
C PRO A 278 -1.94 -5.32 3.68
N LEU A 279 -2.24 -5.24 4.99
CA LEU A 279 -3.02 -4.14 5.56
C LEU A 279 -2.30 -2.78 5.43
N THR A 280 -0.96 -2.78 5.37
CA THR A 280 -0.12 -1.60 5.14
C THR A 280 1.20 -2.01 4.48
N ASN A 281 2.05 -1.05 4.12
CA ASN A 281 3.36 -1.31 3.52
C ASN A 281 4.38 -1.81 4.56
N TYR A 282 4.30 -3.09 4.90
CA TYR A 282 5.28 -3.74 5.78
C TYR A 282 6.67 -3.76 5.14
N LYS A 283 7.69 -3.39 5.92
CA LYS A 283 9.09 -3.32 5.45
C LYS A 283 9.81 -4.66 5.45
N LYS A 284 9.26 -5.68 6.12
CA LYS A 284 9.86 -7.00 6.30
C LYS A 284 8.99 -8.05 5.63
N VAL A 285 9.63 -8.98 4.92
CA VAL A 285 8.95 -10.18 4.43
C VAL A 285 8.50 -11.00 5.64
N THR A 286 7.24 -11.43 5.62
CA THR A 286 6.66 -12.28 6.66
C THR A 286 6.72 -13.72 6.20
N VAL A 287 7.37 -14.57 6.98
CA VAL A 287 7.59 -15.99 6.67
C VAL A 287 7.45 -16.78 7.96
N GLY A 288 6.71 -17.89 7.89
CA GLY A 288 6.55 -18.83 8.99
C GLY A 288 5.73 -20.04 8.56
N PRO A 289 5.78 -21.14 9.33
CA PRO A 289 4.89 -22.27 9.13
C PRO A 289 3.42 -21.85 9.26
N ALA A 290 2.55 -22.38 8.41
CA ALA A 290 1.14 -22.06 8.46
C ALA A 290 0.43 -22.85 9.57
N PHE A 291 -0.06 -22.15 10.59
CA PHE A 291 -1.03 -22.66 11.55
C PHE A 291 -2.45 -22.38 11.00
N THR A 292 -3.13 -23.41 10.49
CA THR A 292 -4.38 -23.22 9.75
C THR A 292 -5.60 -23.27 10.65
N VAL A 293 -6.58 -22.39 10.41
CA VAL A 293 -7.84 -22.32 11.16
C VAL A 293 -8.99 -22.14 10.17
N ARG A 294 -10.03 -22.97 10.28
CA ARG A 294 -11.27 -22.82 9.50
C ARG A 294 -12.40 -22.33 10.39
N TYR A 295 -13.07 -21.27 9.98
CA TYR A 295 -14.31 -20.82 10.62
C TYR A 295 -15.53 -21.41 9.91
N VAL A 296 -16.58 -21.62 10.69
CA VAL A 296 -17.91 -22.08 10.26
C VAL A 296 -18.97 -21.22 10.94
N PRO A 297 -20.23 -21.20 10.45
CA PRO A 297 -21.32 -20.53 11.15
C PRO A 297 -21.43 -20.99 12.60
N ALA A 298 -21.75 -20.06 13.50
CA ALA A 298 -21.90 -20.34 14.92
C ALA A 298 -23.06 -21.33 15.17
N SER A 299 -22.84 -22.28 16.08
CA SER A 299 -23.88 -23.13 16.64
C SER A 299 -24.65 -22.40 17.75
N ASP A 300 -25.68 -23.06 18.29
CA ASP A 300 -26.39 -22.60 19.49
C ASP A 300 -26.22 -23.66 20.62
N PRO A 301 -25.42 -23.38 21.67
CA PRO A 301 -24.65 -22.15 21.91
C PRO A 301 -23.42 -22.01 20.98
N PRO A 302 -22.90 -20.79 20.79
CA PRO A 302 -21.75 -20.54 19.93
C PRO A 302 -20.45 -21.09 20.53
N GLY A 303 -19.60 -21.63 19.65
CA GLY A 303 -18.25 -22.09 20.00
C GLY A 303 -17.23 -20.95 20.14
N SER A 304 -15.96 -21.33 20.31
CA SER A 304 -14.85 -20.38 20.43
C SER A 304 -14.53 -19.68 19.11
N VAL A 305 -14.04 -18.45 19.22
CA VAL A 305 -13.56 -17.63 18.09
C VAL A 305 -12.06 -17.33 18.15
N GLY A 306 -11.31 -17.81 19.15
CA GLY A 306 -9.91 -17.38 19.31
C GLY A 306 -9.01 -18.26 20.16
N ASP A 307 -9.52 -19.28 20.85
CA ASP A 307 -8.71 -20.08 21.80
C ASP A 307 -7.54 -20.81 21.13
N PHE A 308 -7.62 -21.09 19.82
CA PHE A 308 -6.54 -21.71 19.07
C PHE A 308 -5.23 -20.93 19.13
N ILE A 309 -5.28 -19.62 19.42
CA ILE A 309 -4.10 -18.75 19.39
C ILE A 309 -3.08 -19.15 20.47
N ASP A 310 -3.53 -19.81 21.55
CA ASP A 310 -2.67 -20.34 22.60
C ASP A 310 -1.83 -21.56 22.12
N ASP A 311 -2.21 -22.17 21.00
CA ASP A 311 -1.56 -23.34 20.42
C ASP A 311 -0.54 -23.00 19.32
N VAL A 312 -0.44 -21.74 18.91
CA VAL A 312 0.44 -21.27 17.82
C VAL A 312 1.88 -21.14 18.33
N ALA A 313 2.85 -21.67 17.57
CA ALA A 313 4.27 -21.59 17.96
C ALA A 313 4.90 -20.23 17.60
N ASP A 314 6.00 -19.90 18.28
CA ASP A 314 6.82 -18.73 17.97
C ASP A 314 7.34 -18.83 16.53
N GLY A 315 7.15 -17.77 15.74
CA GLY A 315 7.50 -17.71 14.33
C GLY A 315 6.48 -18.32 13.37
N ASP A 316 5.40 -18.95 13.84
CA ASP A 316 4.32 -19.43 12.96
C ASP A 316 3.51 -18.28 12.39
N VAL A 317 2.87 -18.50 11.24
CA VAL A 317 1.90 -17.61 10.61
C VAL A 317 0.51 -18.22 10.77
N VAL A 318 -0.41 -17.48 11.38
CA VAL A 318 -1.82 -17.93 11.46
C VAL A 318 -2.47 -17.72 10.10
N VAL A 319 -3.11 -18.76 9.57
CA VAL A 319 -3.79 -18.72 8.26
C VAL A 319 -5.25 -19.10 8.46
N ILE A 320 -6.15 -18.14 8.25
CA ILE A 320 -7.58 -18.26 8.55
C ILE A 320 -8.40 -18.33 7.28
N ASP A 321 -9.19 -19.38 7.14
CA ASP A 321 -10.30 -19.49 6.20
C ASP A 321 -11.58 -19.03 6.92
N ASN A 322 -11.99 -17.79 6.67
CA ASN A 322 -13.26 -17.24 7.12
C ASN A 322 -14.29 -17.24 5.98
N GLY A 323 -14.18 -18.17 5.03
CA GLY A 323 -15.10 -18.30 3.89
C GLY A 323 -15.13 -17.09 2.96
N GLY A 324 -14.16 -16.18 3.04
CA GLY A 324 -14.17 -14.91 2.31
C GLY A 324 -15.22 -13.93 2.81
N HIS A 325 -15.78 -14.12 4.02
CA HIS A 325 -16.77 -13.21 4.60
C HIS A 325 -16.20 -11.79 4.72
N THR A 326 -16.95 -10.81 4.20
CA THR A 326 -16.59 -9.38 4.21
C THR A 326 -17.47 -8.54 5.13
N ASP A 327 -18.39 -9.19 5.82
CA ASP A 327 -19.41 -8.60 6.68
C ASP A 327 -19.27 -8.99 8.16
N CYS A 328 -18.32 -9.87 8.49
CA CYS A 328 -17.92 -10.19 9.86
C CYS A 328 -16.44 -10.55 9.97
N THR A 329 -15.80 -10.16 11.07
CA THR A 329 -14.36 -10.35 11.31
C THR A 329 -14.03 -11.43 12.33
N VAL A 330 -12.87 -12.05 12.18
CA VAL A 330 -12.34 -13.12 13.05
C VAL A 330 -11.01 -12.75 13.72
N TRP A 331 -10.52 -11.53 13.51
CA TRP A 331 -9.25 -11.06 14.07
C TRP A 331 -9.30 -9.57 14.41
N GLY A 332 -8.81 -9.21 15.60
CA GLY A 332 -8.85 -7.85 16.13
C GLY A 332 -7.74 -7.55 17.15
N ASP A 333 -7.95 -6.55 18.00
CA ASP A 333 -6.92 -5.95 18.88
C ASP A 333 -6.29 -6.99 19.82
N ILE A 334 -7.12 -7.72 20.57
CA ILE A 334 -6.71 -8.72 21.56
C ILE A 334 -5.78 -9.78 20.93
N MET A 335 -6.18 -10.32 19.77
CA MET A 335 -5.42 -11.36 19.08
C MET A 335 -4.11 -10.81 18.50
N THR A 336 -4.15 -9.59 17.97
CA THR A 336 -2.96 -8.90 17.45
C THR A 336 -1.90 -8.71 18.53
N GLN A 337 -2.30 -8.18 19.70
CA GLN A 337 -1.37 -7.97 20.80
C GLN A 337 -0.81 -9.27 21.35
N TYR A 338 -1.67 -10.28 21.53
CA TYR A 338 -1.23 -11.57 22.01
C TYR A 338 -0.26 -12.24 21.03
N ALA A 339 -0.55 -12.19 19.74
CA ALA A 339 0.29 -12.72 18.69
C ALA A 339 1.67 -12.03 18.67
N ALA A 340 1.71 -10.70 18.79
CA ALA A 340 2.95 -9.95 18.86
C ALA A 340 3.79 -10.33 20.09
N LEU A 341 3.17 -10.51 21.26
CA LEU A 341 3.85 -10.92 22.50
C LEU A 341 4.42 -12.34 22.43
N ARG A 342 3.75 -13.23 21.68
CA ARG A 342 4.14 -14.63 21.49
C ARG A 342 5.14 -14.86 20.35
N GLY A 343 5.50 -13.81 19.60
CA GLY A 343 6.40 -13.92 18.45
C GLY A 343 5.77 -14.59 17.22
N ILE A 344 4.43 -14.65 17.14
CA ILE A 344 3.74 -15.11 15.93
C ILE A 344 4.13 -14.18 14.77
N ALA A 345 4.63 -14.75 13.66
CA ALA A 345 5.24 -14.00 12.58
C ALA A 345 4.25 -13.10 11.82
N GLY A 346 2.98 -13.50 11.74
CA GLY A 346 1.91 -12.72 11.14
C GLY A 346 0.61 -13.50 11.00
N THR A 347 -0.41 -12.87 10.42
CA THR A 347 -1.71 -13.49 10.17
C THR A 347 -2.21 -13.22 8.76
N VAL A 348 -2.78 -14.24 8.12
CA VAL A 348 -3.42 -14.21 6.80
C VAL A 348 -4.89 -14.60 6.96
N ILE A 349 -5.82 -13.81 6.42
CA ILE A 349 -7.27 -14.01 6.58
C ILE A 349 -7.95 -13.99 5.22
N ASP A 350 -8.58 -15.11 4.82
CA ASP A 350 -9.58 -15.13 3.75
C ASP A 350 -10.91 -14.55 4.25
N GLY A 351 -10.96 -13.23 4.29
CA GLY A 351 -12.01 -12.42 4.92
C GLY A 351 -11.45 -11.11 5.44
N VAL A 352 -12.19 -10.45 6.34
CA VAL A 352 -11.89 -9.10 6.85
C VAL A 352 -11.36 -9.10 8.29
N CYS A 353 -10.48 -8.13 8.60
CA CYS A 353 -9.98 -7.85 9.96
C CYS A 353 -10.63 -6.58 10.58
N ARG A 354 -10.51 -6.40 11.90
CA ARG A 354 -10.81 -5.13 12.60
C ARG A 354 -9.62 -4.63 13.43
N ASP A 355 -9.82 -3.51 14.13
CA ASP A 355 -8.83 -2.89 15.02
C ASP A 355 -7.49 -2.61 14.32
N VAL A 356 -7.55 -2.16 13.06
CA VAL A 356 -6.40 -2.06 12.14
C VAL A 356 -5.29 -1.15 12.64
N ASP A 357 -5.64 -0.09 13.38
CA ASP A 357 -4.68 0.86 13.91
C ASP A 357 -3.74 0.21 14.92
N ARG A 358 -4.20 -0.80 15.68
CA ARG A 358 -3.32 -1.57 16.55
C ARG A 358 -2.28 -2.33 15.74
N ALA A 359 -2.73 -3.14 14.78
CA ALA A 359 -1.83 -3.97 13.97
C ALA A 359 -0.77 -3.12 13.26
N ILE A 360 -1.17 -1.96 12.74
CA ILE A 360 -0.27 -1.01 12.08
C ILE A 360 0.70 -0.39 13.09
N THR A 361 0.21 0.08 14.24
CA THR A 361 1.05 0.74 15.27
C THR A 361 2.08 -0.21 15.86
N ASP A 362 1.67 -1.44 16.13
CA ASP A 362 2.52 -2.48 16.72
C ASP A 362 3.44 -3.13 15.65
N GLY A 363 3.24 -2.81 14.37
CA GLY A 363 3.99 -3.38 13.25
C GLY A 363 3.74 -4.87 13.03
N TYR A 364 2.60 -5.38 13.50
CA TYR A 364 2.22 -6.78 13.35
C TYR A 364 1.76 -7.08 11.92
N PRO A 365 2.40 -8.03 11.20
CA PRO A 365 2.04 -8.33 9.81
C PRO A 365 0.66 -8.99 9.70
N LEU A 366 -0.28 -8.26 9.13
CA LEU A 366 -1.65 -8.71 8.86
C LEU A 366 -1.99 -8.60 7.37
N PHE A 367 -2.45 -9.70 6.78
CA PHE A 367 -2.84 -9.83 5.38
C PHE A 367 -4.31 -10.28 5.31
N THR A 368 -5.12 -9.58 4.53
CA THR A 368 -6.58 -9.72 4.59
C THR A 368 -7.24 -9.30 3.27
N ALA A 369 -8.47 -9.77 3.04
CA ALA A 369 -9.28 -9.31 1.92
C ALA A 369 -9.86 -7.89 2.12
N GLY A 370 -9.81 -7.38 3.35
CA GLY A 370 -10.26 -6.03 3.67
C GLY A 370 -10.37 -5.79 5.17
N ARG A 371 -11.08 -4.73 5.54
CA ARG A 371 -11.28 -4.37 6.94
C ARG A 371 -12.74 -4.04 7.21
N TRP A 372 -13.23 -4.54 8.33
CA TRP A 372 -14.63 -4.42 8.70
C TRP A 372 -14.83 -4.52 10.21
N MET A 373 -15.61 -3.61 10.79
CA MET A 373 -15.73 -3.47 12.24
C MET A 373 -16.53 -4.57 12.94
N ARG A 374 -17.50 -5.17 12.24
CA ARG A 374 -18.50 -6.04 12.87
C ARG A 374 -17.90 -7.38 13.28
N THR A 375 -17.98 -7.71 14.58
CA THR A 375 -17.43 -8.95 15.14
C THR A 375 -18.10 -10.22 14.57
N GLY A 376 -17.29 -11.25 14.35
CA GLY A 376 -17.73 -12.61 14.06
C GLY A 376 -18.20 -13.39 15.28
N LYS A 377 -18.02 -12.85 16.50
CA LYS A 377 -18.58 -13.43 17.72
C LYS A 377 -20.09 -13.67 17.56
N ASP A 378 -20.55 -14.83 18.02
CA ASP A 378 -21.95 -15.29 17.95
C ASP A 378 -22.48 -15.48 16.50
N ARG A 379 -21.61 -15.39 15.49
CA ARG A 379 -21.94 -15.52 14.05
C ARG A 379 -21.13 -16.60 13.37
N VAL A 380 -19.85 -16.68 13.74
CA VAL A 380 -18.92 -17.71 13.31
C VAL A 380 -18.21 -18.31 14.52
N GLN A 381 -17.66 -19.50 14.34
CA GLN A 381 -16.84 -20.20 15.33
C GLN A 381 -15.75 -21.01 14.64
N VAL A 382 -14.72 -21.38 15.39
CA VAL A 382 -13.68 -22.30 14.90
C VAL A 382 -14.30 -23.67 14.64
N GLY A 383 -14.27 -24.10 13.38
CA GLY A 383 -14.73 -25.41 12.92
C GLY A 383 -13.61 -26.45 12.79
N GLY A 384 -12.35 -26.02 12.68
CA GLY A 384 -11.18 -26.91 12.61
C GLY A 384 -9.86 -26.16 12.69
N VAL A 385 -8.83 -26.84 13.19
CA VAL A 385 -7.47 -26.32 13.39
C VAL A 385 -6.46 -27.32 12.81
N ASN A 386 -5.42 -26.82 12.15
CA ASN A 386 -4.35 -27.59 11.48
C ASN A 386 -4.81 -28.57 10.39
N GLU A 387 -6.00 -28.35 9.85
CA GLU A 387 -6.53 -29.06 8.68
C GLU A 387 -6.24 -28.32 7.37
N PRO A 388 -6.31 -28.99 6.20
CA PRO A 388 -6.27 -28.30 4.92
C PRO A 388 -7.45 -27.32 4.79
N ILE A 389 -7.15 -26.06 4.47
CA ILE A 389 -8.13 -24.99 4.26
C ILE A 389 -7.94 -24.33 2.90
N GLY A 390 -8.95 -23.59 2.43
CA GLY A 390 -8.84 -22.75 1.25
C GLY A 390 -8.61 -21.29 1.64
N VAL A 391 -7.61 -20.63 1.05
CA VAL A 391 -7.40 -19.20 1.23
C VAL A 391 -7.13 -18.56 -0.11
N GLY A 392 -7.91 -17.55 -0.50
CA GLY A 392 -7.70 -16.83 -1.76
C GLY A 392 -7.66 -17.76 -2.98
N LYS A 393 -8.46 -18.84 -2.96
CA LYS A 393 -8.52 -19.94 -3.95
C LYS A 393 -7.34 -20.91 -3.99
N VAL A 394 -6.41 -20.87 -3.03
CA VAL A 394 -5.22 -21.74 -2.96
C VAL A 394 -5.38 -22.93 -2.01
N ARG A 395 -4.66 -24.03 -2.28
CA ARG A 395 -4.46 -25.16 -1.35
C ARG A 395 -2.98 -25.57 -1.30
N ARG A 396 -2.38 -25.57 -0.09
CA ARG A 396 -1.04 -26.04 0.37
C ARG A 396 0.11 -26.17 -0.66
N ALA A 397 1.29 -25.65 -0.31
CA ALA A 397 2.55 -25.91 -1.03
C ALA A 397 3.72 -26.10 -0.05
N ARG A 398 4.39 -27.27 -0.06
CA ARG A 398 5.57 -27.56 0.80
C ARG A 398 6.91 -27.62 0.04
N GLU A 399 6.90 -27.73 -1.29
CA GLU A 399 8.12 -28.06 -2.09
C GLU A 399 8.85 -26.84 -2.71
N VAL A 400 8.52 -25.61 -2.30
CA VAL A 400 8.80 -24.39 -3.09
C VAL A 400 10.13 -23.68 -2.73
N ALA A 401 10.59 -23.80 -1.48
CA ALA A 401 11.64 -22.94 -0.92
C ALA A 401 12.95 -22.92 -1.72
N ARG A 402 13.44 -24.10 -2.13
CA ARG A 402 14.72 -24.24 -2.84
C ARG A 402 14.68 -23.62 -4.23
N VAL A 403 13.58 -23.84 -4.96
CA VAL A 403 13.39 -23.31 -6.32
C VAL A 403 13.27 -21.79 -6.28
N ALA A 404 12.60 -21.25 -5.27
CA ALA A 404 12.46 -19.80 -5.10
C ALA A 404 13.81 -19.11 -4.84
N GLY A 405 14.70 -19.73 -4.05
CA GLY A 405 16.08 -19.26 -3.84
C GLY A 405 16.92 -19.23 -5.12
N GLU A 406 16.84 -20.28 -5.94
CA GLU A 406 17.52 -20.33 -7.25
C GLU A 406 17.03 -19.22 -8.21
N ILE A 407 15.73 -18.92 -8.20
CA ILE A 407 15.13 -17.85 -9.01
C ILE A 407 15.58 -16.48 -8.52
N ASN A 408 15.59 -16.25 -7.20
CA ASN A 408 16.00 -14.97 -6.65
C ASN A 408 17.48 -14.67 -6.92
N ASN A 409 18.36 -15.67 -6.77
CA ASN A 409 19.77 -15.55 -7.14
C ASN A 409 19.93 -15.25 -8.64
N SER A 410 19.14 -15.91 -9.48
CA SER A 410 19.13 -15.66 -10.93
C SER A 410 18.65 -14.23 -11.24
N LYS A 411 17.61 -13.72 -10.57
CA LYS A 411 17.11 -12.33 -10.70
C LYS A 411 18.12 -11.30 -10.18
N ALA A 412 18.82 -11.60 -9.09
CA ALA A 412 19.89 -10.76 -8.55
C ALA A 412 21.06 -10.67 -9.55
N CYS A 413 21.50 -11.79 -10.12
CA CYS A 413 22.50 -11.81 -11.18
C CYS A 413 22.04 -11.06 -12.44
N ILE A 414 20.77 -11.16 -12.83
CA ILE A 414 20.20 -10.36 -13.92
C ILE A 414 20.24 -8.87 -13.58
N ARG A 415 19.87 -8.47 -12.36
CA ARG A 415 19.95 -7.07 -11.92
C ARG A 415 21.39 -6.57 -11.94
N GLU A 416 22.36 -7.34 -11.47
CA GLU A 416 23.78 -7.00 -11.55
C GLU A 416 24.31 -6.93 -13.00
N LEU A 417 23.83 -7.80 -13.89
CA LEU A 417 24.18 -7.79 -15.31
C LEU A 417 23.55 -6.60 -16.06
N ILE A 418 22.31 -6.22 -15.72
CA ILE A 418 21.65 -5.02 -16.26
C ILE A 418 22.39 -3.75 -15.80
N ILE A 419 22.88 -3.73 -14.56
CA ILE A 419 23.68 -2.61 -14.03
C ILE A 419 25.05 -2.49 -14.73
N ARG A 420 25.60 -3.58 -15.26
CA ARG A 420 26.94 -3.65 -15.90
C ARG A 420 26.93 -3.54 -17.44
N VAL A 421 25.83 -3.09 -18.04
CA VAL A 421 25.58 -2.99 -19.49
C VAL A 421 25.32 -4.34 -20.15
N SER A 422 24.04 -4.59 -20.41
CA SER A 422 23.49 -5.40 -21.49
C SER A 422 21.96 -5.30 -21.40
N THR A 423 21.27 -5.31 -22.53
CA THR A 423 19.80 -5.28 -22.54
C THR A 423 19.21 -6.49 -21.79
N ILE A 424 17.94 -6.41 -21.34
CA ILE A 424 17.25 -7.53 -20.68
C ILE A 424 17.31 -8.82 -21.52
N ALA A 425 17.35 -8.69 -22.86
CA ALA A 425 17.47 -9.82 -23.78
C ALA A 425 18.84 -10.53 -23.66
N GLU A 426 19.94 -9.78 -23.66
CA GLU A 426 21.30 -10.32 -23.54
C GLU A 426 21.58 -10.93 -22.15
N ALA A 427 21.03 -10.32 -21.09
CA ALA A 427 21.11 -10.86 -19.73
C ALA A 427 20.35 -12.20 -19.60
N ARG A 428 19.22 -12.35 -20.29
CA ARG A 428 18.42 -13.60 -20.34
C ARG A 428 19.10 -14.70 -21.16
N GLU A 429 19.77 -14.32 -22.25
CA GLU A 429 20.50 -15.25 -23.13
C GLU A 429 21.74 -15.84 -22.44
N LYS A 430 22.57 -15.01 -21.78
CA LYS A 430 23.77 -15.47 -21.05
C LYS A 430 23.47 -16.40 -19.88
N LEU A 431 22.29 -16.28 -19.27
CA LEU A 431 21.89 -17.08 -18.11
C LEU A 431 21.05 -18.32 -18.47
N ASN A 432 20.87 -18.64 -19.77
CA ASN A 432 20.00 -19.74 -20.23
C ASN A 432 18.56 -19.63 -19.67
N TYR A 433 18.04 -18.42 -19.48
CA TYR A 433 16.72 -18.20 -18.88
C TYR A 433 15.58 -18.75 -19.77
N HIS A 434 15.79 -18.76 -21.09
CA HIS A 434 14.83 -19.34 -22.07
C HIS A 434 14.66 -20.86 -21.92
N THR A 435 15.65 -21.60 -21.40
CA THR A 435 15.53 -23.05 -21.19
C THR A 435 14.61 -23.39 -20.01
N LEU A 436 14.29 -22.43 -19.13
CA LEU A 436 13.36 -22.60 -18.01
C LEU A 436 11.90 -22.25 -18.36
N GLN A 437 11.65 -21.47 -19.42
CA GLN A 437 10.29 -21.14 -19.87
C GLN A 437 9.81 -21.98 -21.07
N HIS A 438 10.70 -22.63 -21.83
CA HIS A 438 10.33 -23.35 -23.07
C HIS A 438 10.19 -24.87 -22.99
N LEU A 439 10.01 -25.45 -21.80
CA LEU A 439 9.64 -26.88 -21.67
C LEU A 439 8.12 -27.09 -21.58
N PHE A 440 7.34 -26.24 -22.27
CA PHE A 440 5.88 -26.33 -22.34
C PHE A 440 5.35 -26.90 -23.68
N ILE A 441 6.18 -27.14 -24.70
CA ILE A 441 5.76 -27.80 -25.96
C ILE A 441 6.93 -28.62 -26.52
N SER A 442 7.13 -29.87 -26.04
CA SER A 442 7.68 -31.03 -26.78
C SER A 442 8.18 -32.15 -25.84
N THR A 443 7.36 -32.58 -24.88
CA THR A 443 7.64 -33.84 -24.14
C THR A 443 6.36 -34.63 -23.94
N VAL A 444 5.69 -34.97 -25.05
CA VAL A 444 4.73 -36.09 -25.12
C VAL A 444 5.17 -37.14 -26.15
N VAL A 445 6.27 -36.95 -26.89
CA VAL A 445 6.77 -37.99 -27.81
C VAL A 445 8.30 -38.05 -27.76
N LEU A 446 8.86 -38.74 -26.76
CA LEU A 446 10.03 -39.62 -26.91
C LEU A 446 10.35 -40.31 -25.56
N ALA A 447 9.46 -41.20 -25.12
CA ALA A 447 9.90 -42.34 -24.32
C ALA A 447 10.35 -43.42 -25.30
N SER A 448 11.66 -43.50 -25.59
CA SER A 448 12.42 -44.69 -26.05
C SER A 448 13.77 -44.26 -26.62
N LEU A 449 14.86 -44.90 -26.15
CA LEU A 449 16.27 -44.81 -26.59
C LEU A 449 17.16 -43.79 -25.86
N LEU A 450 17.70 -44.18 -24.69
CA LEU A 450 19.13 -44.47 -24.47
C LEU A 450 19.45 -44.47 -22.97
N CYS A 451 19.37 -45.66 -22.37
CA CYS A 451 20.23 -46.04 -21.25
C CYS A 451 21.58 -46.51 -21.80
N PHE A 452 22.64 -46.26 -21.02
CA PHE A 452 24.04 -46.71 -21.11
C PHE A 452 25.09 -45.81 -21.78
N ALA A 453 26.20 -45.66 -21.05
CA ALA A 453 27.52 -45.06 -21.35
C ALA A 453 27.57 -43.54 -21.13
N THR A 454 28.30 -42.97 -20.17
CA THR A 454 29.52 -43.38 -19.45
C THR A 454 29.56 -42.67 -18.08
N GLY A 455 30.04 -43.37 -17.05
CA GLY A 455 30.18 -42.83 -15.71
C GLY A 455 31.47 -42.03 -15.53
N THR A 456 31.38 -40.96 -14.75
CA THR A 456 32.49 -40.37 -13.98
C THR A 456 31.93 -39.54 -12.82
N GLN A 457 32.53 -39.70 -11.64
CA GLN A 457 32.22 -39.00 -10.38
C GLN A 457 32.88 -37.61 -10.29
N PRO A 458 32.42 -36.73 -9.36
CA PRO A 458 32.83 -35.33 -9.30
C PRO A 458 34.13 -35.11 -8.52
N HIS A 459 34.99 -34.22 -9.02
CA HIS A 459 36.17 -33.72 -8.29
C HIS A 459 35.94 -32.31 -7.75
N ALA A 460 36.37 -32.14 -6.50
CA ALA A 460 36.39 -30.93 -5.71
C ALA A 460 37.47 -29.94 -6.15
N LEU A 461 37.11 -28.65 -6.07
CA LEU A 461 37.96 -27.46 -5.89
C LEU A 461 37.05 -26.40 -5.24
N LEU A 462 37.43 -25.51 -4.33
CA LEU A 462 38.47 -25.38 -3.31
C LEU A 462 38.09 -24.07 -2.59
N ASN A 463 38.19 -24.03 -1.25
CA ASN A 463 38.04 -22.82 -0.42
C ASN A 463 39.07 -21.73 -0.78
N HIS A 464 38.65 -20.45 -0.67
CA HIS A 464 39.37 -19.25 -0.17
C HIS A 464 38.46 -18.04 -0.54
N ASN A 465 38.06 -17.08 0.29
CA ASN A 465 38.72 -16.42 1.40
C ASN A 465 37.71 -15.80 2.40
N SER A 466 38.14 -15.82 3.66
CA SER A 466 37.70 -14.97 4.77
C SER A 466 37.84 -13.47 4.48
N GLY A 467 36.82 -12.68 4.83
CA GLY A 467 36.88 -11.22 4.88
C GLY A 467 35.84 -10.65 5.85
N THR A 468 36.32 -10.21 7.00
CA THR A 468 35.60 -9.56 8.10
C THR A 468 34.88 -8.28 7.66
N HIS A 469 33.57 -8.16 7.89
CA HIS A 469 32.84 -6.89 7.80
C HIS A 469 33.18 -6.03 9.03
N VAL A 470 33.85 -4.89 8.78
CA VAL A 470 34.00 -3.80 9.75
C VAL A 470 33.00 -2.71 9.35
N GLU A 471 31.93 -2.54 10.12
CA GLU A 471 31.10 -1.33 10.05
C GLU A 471 31.93 -0.14 10.56
N SER A 472 32.26 0.81 9.68
CA SER A 472 32.84 2.09 10.09
C SER A 472 31.75 3.16 10.17
N ARG A 473 31.61 3.74 11.37
CA ARG A 473 30.79 4.92 11.66
C ARG A 473 31.42 6.15 11.00
N ILE A 474 30.80 6.69 9.95
CA ILE A 474 31.08 8.06 9.49
C ILE A 474 29.76 8.87 9.58
N PRO A 475 29.70 9.99 10.33
CA PRO A 475 28.50 10.81 10.48
C PRO A 475 28.16 11.54 9.16
N ARG A 476 26.87 11.52 8.77
CA ARG A 476 26.35 12.25 7.61
C ARG A 476 26.15 13.73 7.96
N PHE A 477 26.96 14.62 7.40
CA PHE A 477 26.68 16.06 7.38
C PHE A 477 25.98 16.46 6.07
N PRO A 478 25.04 17.42 6.07
CA PRO A 478 24.53 18.03 4.86
C PRO A 478 25.68 18.82 4.18
N ILE A 479 26.20 18.27 3.10
CA ILE A 479 27.34 18.81 2.35
C ILE A 479 27.03 20.16 1.69
N GLU A 480 25.77 20.54 1.58
CA GLU A 480 25.33 21.75 0.90
C GLU A 480 25.69 23.04 1.68
N ASP A 481 25.94 22.94 2.98
CA ASP A 481 26.12 24.09 3.87
C ASP A 481 27.58 24.45 4.20
N LEU A 482 28.57 23.61 3.83
CA LEU A 482 29.98 23.91 4.18
C LEU A 482 30.54 25.01 3.25
N SER A 483 31.46 25.84 3.72
CA SER A 483 32.24 26.73 2.85
C SER A 483 33.13 25.93 1.87
N PRO A 484 33.67 26.56 0.80
CA PRO A 484 34.61 25.90 -0.11
C PRO A 484 35.87 25.35 0.57
N LEU A 485 36.30 25.96 1.68
CA LEU A 485 37.46 25.51 2.45
C LEU A 485 37.13 24.25 3.28
N GLU A 486 35.99 24.27 3.97
CA GLU A 486 35.49 23.14 4.75
C GLU A 486 35.18 21.92 3.86
N TRP A 487 34.71 22.17 2.64
CA TRP A 487 34.49 21.11 1.66
C TRP A 487 35.78 20.45 1.18
N ARG A 488 36.85 21.22 0.89
CA ARG A 488 38.13 20.61 0.51
C ARG A 488 38.70 19.75 1.64
N ALA A 489 38.63 20.25 2.88
CA ALA A 489 39.05 19.49 4.05
C ALA A 489 38.22 18.20 4.24
N GLU A 490 36.91 18.27 4.01
CA GLU A 490 36.03 17.11 4.07
C GLU A 490 36.26 16.12 2.92
N HIS A 491 36.45 16.61 1.70
CA HIS A 491 36.82 15.82 0.52
C HIS A 491 38.10 15.03 0.76
N GLU A 492 39.17 15.69 1.23
CA GLU A 492 40.45 15.05 1.49
C GLU A 492 40.36 14.01 2.61
N ARG A 493 39.69 14.32 3.73
CA ARG A 493 39.51 13.40 4.86
C ARG A 493 38.69 12.17 4.48
N THR A 494 37.56 12.37 3.82
CA THR A 494 36.62 11.29 3.49
C THR A 494 37.18 10.41 2.36
N ARG A 495 37.89 10.99 1.39
CA ARG A 495 38.61 10.22 0.37
C ARG A 495 39.75 9.40 0.97
N ALA A 496 40.53 9.97 1.90
CA ALA A 496 41.60 9.24 2.59
C ALA A 496 41.06 8.10 3.47
N SER A 497 39.87 8.25 4.05
CA SER A 497 39.24 7.23 4.90
C SER A 497 38.59 6.09 4.12
N LEU A 498 38.00 6.37 2.96
CA LEU A 498 37.20 5.39 2.21
C LEU A 498 37.97 4.74 1.04
N GLY A 499 39.02 5.39 0.54
CA GLY A 499 39.66 5.04 -0.72
C GLY A 499 38.85 5.51 -1.93
N ASP A 500 39.50 5.57 -3.10
CA ASP A 500 38.97 6.24 -4.30
C ASP A 500 37.66 5.61 -4.83
N GLU A 501 37.54 4.28 -4.80
CA GLU A 501 36.39 3.55 -5.34
C GLU A 501 35.12 3.77 -4.50
N ALA A 502 35.20 3.62 -3.17
CA ALA A 502 34.08 3.85 -2.27
C ALA A 502 33.72 5.35 -2.17
N TYR A 503 34.72 6.23 -2.27
CA TYR A 503 34.50 7.67 -2.35
C TYR A 503 33.72 8.07 -3.60
N LEU A 504 34.08 7.53 -4.77
CA LEU A 504 33.37 7.75 -6.02
C LEU A 504 31.91 7.29 -5.95
N ALA A 505 31.67 6.09 -5.43
CA ALA A 505 30.32 5.54 -5.30
C ALA A 505 29.42 6.41 -4.41
N LEU A 506 29.96 6.89 -3.27
CA LEU A 506 29.26 7.80 -2.38
C LEU A 506 28.89 9.11 -3.09
N ARG A 507 29.87 9.77 -3.74
CA ARG A 507 29.63 11.07 -4.40
C ARG A 507 28.69 10.99 -5.59
N LYS A 508 28.76 9.91 -6.38
CA LYS A 508 27.81 9.67 -7.48
C LYS A 508 26.38 9.50 -6.99
N SER A 509 26.17 8.73 -5.91
CA SER A 509 24.84 8.56 -5.33
C SER A 509 24.21 9.88 -4.87
N GLU A 510 25.01 10.79 -4.31
CA GLU A 510 24.54 12.12 -3.88
C GLU A 510 24.19 13.00 -5.10
N ILE A 511 25.00 12.96 -6.16
CA ILE A 511 24.76 13.66 -7.43
C ILE A 511 23.46 13.16 -8.09
N ASP A 512 23.27 11.84 -8.19
CA ASP A 512 22.08 11.22 -8.78
C ASP A 512 20.80 11.53 -8.01
N GLN A 513 20.90 11.61 -6.68
CA GLN A 513 19.76 12.00 -5.84
C GLN A 513 19.34 13.45 -6.11
N LYS A 514 20.31 14.35 -6.33
CA LYS A 514 20.02 15.74 -6.69
C LYS A 514 19.46 15.89 -8.10
N MET A 515 20.02 15.19 -9.10
CA MET A 515 19.50 15.23 -10.47
C MET A 515 18.07 14.69 -10.61
N ARG A 516 17.70 13.65 -9.85
CA ARG A 516 16.31 13.14 -9.82
C ARG A 516 15.31 14.23 -9.46
N SER A 517 15.61 15.04 -8.44
CA SER A 517 14.77 16.17 -8.06
C SER A 517 14.66 17.26 -9.14
N SER A 518 15.67 17.41 -10.00
CA SER A 518 15.64 18.37 -11.12
C SER A 518 14.80 17.85 -12.30
N ASN A 519 14.83 16.55 -12.57
CA ASN A 519 13.99 15.94 -13.60
C ASN A 519 12.51 15.98 -13.21
N ASP A 520 12.19 15.83 -11.93
CA ASP A 520 10.83 15.99 -11.41
C ASP A 520 10.28 17.41 -11.67
N VAL A 521 11.12 18.45 -11.56
CA VAL A 521 10.75 19.85 -11.89
C VAL A 521 10.51 20.05 -13.39
N LEU A 522 11.35 19.44 -14.25
CA LEU A 522 11.16 19.46 -15.70
C LEU A 522 9.85 18.78 -16.11
N ASP A 523 9.55 17.63 -15.51
CA ASP A 523 8.30 16.89 -15.71
C ASP A 523 7.08 17.73 -15.28
N ASP A 524 7.20 18.48 -14.19
CA ASP A 524 6.15 19.37 -13.69
C ASP A 524 5.94 20.58 -14.62
N MET A 525 7.00 21.12 -15.21
CA MET A 525 6.91 22.17 -16.25
C MET A 525 6.26 21.68 -17.55
N ILE A 526 6.48 20.41 -17.91
CA ILE A 526 5.82 19.75 -19.06
C ILE A 526 4.32 19.57 -18.76
N LYS A 527 3.98 19.03 -17.59
CA LYS A 527 2.60 18.76 -17.16
C LYS A 527 1.77 20.03 -16.99
N THR A 528 2.39 21.13 -16.55
CA THR A 528 1.74 22.44 -16.40
C THR A 528 1.63 23.22 -17.72
N GLY A 529 2.08 22.66 -18.84
CA GLY A 529 1.85 23.21 -20.17
C GLY A 529 2.67 24.45 -20.51
N GLN A 530 3.73 24.73 -19.76
CA GLN A 530 4.57 25.93 -19.91
C GLN A 530 5.40 25.97 -21.21
N TRP A 531 5.44 24.87 -21.96
CA TRP A 531 6.10 24.74 -23.26
C TRP A 531 5.19 25.19 -24.41
N ASN A 532 5.73 25.88 -25.41
CA ASN A 532 5.02 26.31 -26.61
C ASN A 532 5.65 25.68 -27.86
N PHE A 533 5.08 24.57 -28.29
CA PHE A 533 5.50 23.86 -29.49
C PHE A 533 4.86 24.50 -30.75
N PRO A 534 5.54 24.50 -31.91
CA PRO A 534 4.93 24.98 -33.15
C PRO A 534 3.76 24.06 -33.58
N PRO A 535 2.78 24.58 -34.36
CA PRO A 535 1.64 23.79 -34.82
C PRO A 535 2.06 22.58 -35.67
N ILE A 536 1.46 21.41 -35.42
CA ILE A 536 1.64 20.21 -36.24
C ILE A 536 0.94 20.42 -37.59
N GLY A 537 1.67 20.31 -38.71
CA GLY A 537 1.08 20.31 -40.07
C GLY A 537 1.76 21.16 -41.15
N ASN A 538 2.96 21.72 -40.90
CA ASN A 538 3.64 22.58 -41.89
C ASN A 538 4.83 21.92 -42.63
N ASP A 539 5.07 20.61 -42.50
CA ASP A 539 6.22 19.87 -43.08
C ASP A 539 7.63 20.41 -42.73
N VAL A 540 7.73 21.43 -41.88
CA VAL A 540 8.99 22.01 -41.40
C VAL A 540 9.35 21.40 -40.05
N LYS A 541 10.54 20.78 -39.95
CA LYS A 541 11.08 20.29 -38.67
C LYS A 541 11.21 21.48 -37.70
N PRO A 542 10.84 21.32 -36.41
CA PRO A 542 10.95 22.41 -35.45
C PRO A 542 12.43 22.68 -35.17
N ASP A 543 13.01 23.63 -35.89
CA ASP A 543 14.38 24.10 -35.64
C ASP A 543 14.46 24.85 -34.31
N ARG A 544 13.31 25.31 -33.79
CA ARG A 544 13.18 26.08 -32.56
C ARG A 544 11.96 25.70 -31.70
N ILE A 545 12.12 25.59 -30.37
CA ILE A 545 11.03 25.34 -29.40
C ILE A 545 10.91 26.53 -28.45
N GLY A 546 9.69 27.06 -28.27
CA GLY A 546 9.43 28.20 -27.40
C GLY A 546 8.88 27.82 -26.03
N PHE A 547 8.99 28.72 -25.05
CA PHE A 547 8.20 28.72 -23.82
C PHE A 547 7.04 29.71 -23.95
N GLY A 548 5.98 29.52 -23.15
CA GLY A 548 4.81 30.43 -23.13
C GLY A 548 5.11 31.87 -22.69
N ASP A 549 6.36 32.17 -22.32
CA ASP A 549 6.85 33.48 -21.89
C ASP A 549 7.80 34.16 -22.89
N GLY A 550 7.91 33.62 -24.11
CA GLY A 550 8.66 34.24 -25.21
C GLY A 550 10.13 33.82 -25.33
N ARG A 551 10.63 32.93 -24.46
CA ARG A 551 11.96 32.31 -24.61
C ARG A 551 11.93 31.25 -25.73
N VAL A 552 13.00 31.13 -26.53
CA VAL A 552 13.07 30.20 -27.66
C VAL A 552 14.43 29.48 -27.68
N PHE A 553 14.40 28.15 -27.85
CA PHE A 553 15.57 27.27 -27.97
C PHE A 553 15.79 26.88 -29.43
N ASP A 554 17.03 26.94 -29.93
CA ASP A 554 17.41 26.26 -31.19
C ASP A 554 17.63 24.77 -30.91
N VAL A 555 16.83 23.90 -31.52
CA VAL A 555 16.92 22.44 -31.34
C VAL A 555 18.11 21.86 -32.12
N GLY A 556 18.62 22.60 -33.12
CA GLY A 556 19.93 22.31 -33.75
C GLY A 556 20.03 20.94 -34.41
N ILE A 557 18.96 20.44 -35.02
CA ILE A 557 18.90 19.05 -35.45
C ILE A 557 19.38 18.89 -36.90
N LYS A 558 20.62 18.42 -37.04
CA LYS A 558 21.09 17.79 -38.29
C LYS A 558 20.67 16.30 -38.37
N HIS A 559 20.21 15.69 -37.26
CA HIS A 559 20.00 14.24 -37.07
C HIS A 559 18.85 13.89 -36.08
N GLY A 560 17.58 14.15 -36.43
CA GLY A 560 16.40 13.69 -35.66
C GLY A 560 16.03 14.40 -34.32
N VAL A 561 14.75 14.35 -33.95
CA VAL A 561 14.20 14.92 -32.70
C VAL A 561 14.27 13.89 -31.56
N PRO A 562 14.84 14.19 -30.38
CA PRO A 562 14.93 13.26 -29.26
C PRO A 562 13.57 12.74 -28.74
N ASP A 563 13.51 11.46 -28.36
CA ASP A 563 12.26 10.75 -27.98
C ASP A 563 11.45 11.46 -26.88
N TYR A 564 12.10 12.03 -25.87
CA TYR A 564 11.40 12.72 -24.78
C TYR A 564 10.70 14.02 -25.23
N ILE A 565 11.17 14.67 -26.30
CA ILE A 565 10.51 15.83 -26.92
C ILE A 565 9.32 15.33 -27.76
N THR A 566 9.50 14.22 -28.46
CA THR A 566 8.45 13.56 -29.23
C THR A 566 7.29 13.13 -28.33
N ASP A 567 7.58 12.51 -27.19
CA ASP A 567 6.59 12.10 -26.18
C ASP A 567 5.84 13.31 -25.59
N ALA A 568 6.54 14.41 -25.33
CA ALA A 568 5.93 15.65 -24.87
C ALA A 568 5.00 16.29 -25.93
N MET A 569 5.35 16.21 -27.22
CA MET A 569 4.48 16.64 -28.32
C MET A 569 3.24 15.76 -28.44
N TYR A 570 3.38 14.43 -28.30
CA TYR A 570 2.24 13.51 -28.26
C TYR A 570 1.30 13.78 -27.08
N ALA A 571 1.85 14.05 -25.90
CA ALA A 571 1.06 14.37 -24.72
C ALA A 571 0.27 15.67 -24.89
N ARG A 572 0.81 16.66 -25.61
CA ARG A 572 0.14 17.96 -25.81
C ARG A 572 -0.89 17.97 -26.94
N TYR A 573 -0.62 17.32 -28.07
CA TYR A 573 -1.48 17.37 -29.25
C TYR A 573 -2.34 16.12 -29.47
N GLY A 574 -2.01 15.00 -28.81
CA GLY A 574 -2.53 13.66 -29.13
C GLY A 574 -3.94 13.33 -28.65
N LEU A 575 -4.69 14.27 -28.08
CA LEU A 575 -6.07 14.00 -27.63
C LEU A 575 -7.17 14.56 -28.55
N GLU A 576 -6.87 15.51 -29.46
CA GLU A 576 -7.92 16.06 -30.36
C GLU A 576 -7.52 16.20 -31.84
N ALA A 577 -6.34 15.76 -32.27
CA ALA A 577 -6.04 15.60 -33.69
C ALA A 577 -5.45 14.21 -33.93
N SER A 578 -6.00 13.51 -34.93
CA SER A 578 -5.57 12.18 -35.35
C SER A 578 -4.05 12.00 -35.26
N ALA A 579 -3.59 10.97 -34.57
CA ALA A 579 -2.21 10.50 -34.51
C ALA A 579 -1.61 10.08 -35.88
N ARG A 580 -2.18 10.55 -37.00
CA ARG A 580 -1.79 10.32 -38.39
C ARG A 580 -1.12 11.54 -39.06
N ASN A 581 -0.91 12.65 -38.35
CA ASN A 581 -0.41 13.91 -38.95
C ASN A 581 1.01 14.34 -38.51
N ILE A 582 1.75 13.52 -37.76
CA ILE A 582 3.20 13.74 -37.61
C ILE A 582 3.86 13.05 -38.81
N PRO A 583 4.54 13.78 -39.73
CA PRO A 583 5.17 13.17 -40.90
C PRO A 583 6.17 12.09 -40.48
N GLU A 584 6.08 10.88 -41.05
CA GLU A 584 6.98 9.75 -40.72
C GLU A 584 8.47 10.12 -40.84
N GLU A 585 8.80 11.06 -41.72
CA GLU A 585 10.14 11.66 -41.92
C GLU A 585 10.69 12.49 -40.73
N TRP A 586 9.90 12.69 -39.67
CA TRP A 586 10.35 13.28 -38.40
C TRP A 586 10.93 12.26 -37.42
N LEU A 587 10.57 10.98 -37.57
CA LEU A 587 11.09 9.87 -36.80
C LEU A 587 12.33 9.32 -37.51
N GLU A 588 13.44 9.11 -36.79
CA GLU A 588 14.67 8.65 -37.44
C GLU A 588 14.50 7.27 -38.07
N PHE A 589 14.87 7.20 -39.35
CA PHE A 589 14.93 6.00 -40.17
C PHE A 589 15.82 4.92 -39.55
N GLU A 590 15.43 3.66 -39.78
CA GLU A 590 16.27 2.49 -39.61
C GLU A 590 17.67 2.73 -40.19
N VAL A 591 18.63 2.96 -39.29
CA VAL A 591 20.05 2.93 -39.65
C VAL A 591 20.36 1.49 -40.08
N PRO A 592 20.87 1.24 -41.29
CA PRO A 592 21.29 -0.09 -41.71
C PRO A 592 22.17 -0.72 -40.63
N ILE A 593 21.88 -1.97 -40.25
CA ILE A 593 22.39 -2.66 -39.05
C ILE A 593 23.91 -2.51 -38.87
N GLU A 594 24.66 -2.47 -39.97
CA GLU A 594 26.13 -2.34 -39.98
C GLU A 594 26.60 -0.94 -39.58
N LYS A 595 25.93 0.12 -40.05
CA LYS A 595 26.25 1.52 -39.68
C LYS A 595 25.79 1.86 -38.25
N SER A 596 24.71 1.21 -37.79
CA SER A 596 24.23 1.29 -36.41
C SER A 596 25.23 0.70 -35.40
N ARG A 597 25.96 -0.36 -35.78
CA ARG A 597 27.01 -0.94 -34.93
C ARG A 597 28.21 -0.02 -34.76
N GLU A 598 28.73 0.54 -35.85
CA GLU A 598 29.89 1.45 -35.78
C GLU A 598 29.55 2.75 -35.03
N GLU A 599 28.37 3.32 -35.26
CA GLU A 599 27.92 4.50 -34.52
C GLU A 599 27.62 4.19 -33.04
N LYS A 600 27.14 2.98 -32.72
CA LYS A 600 26.99 2.54 -31.32
C LYS A 600 28.34 2.36 -30.63
N GLU A 601 29.31 1.71 -31.26
CA GLU A 601 30.65 1.53 -30.69
C GLU A 601 31.37 2.87 -30.49
N GLN A 602 31.24 3.81 -31.43
CA GLN A 602 31.78 5.16 -31.31
C GLN A 602 31.11 5.93 -30.15
N ARG A 603 29.78 5.87 -30.02
CA ARG A 603 29.05 6.50 -28.90
C ARG A 603 29.37 5.86 -27.55
N GLU A 604 29.54 4.53 -27.50
CA GLU A 604 29.94 3.81 -26.28
C GLU A 604 31.35 4.25 -25.84
N LYS A 605 32.27 4.41 -26.78
CA LYS A 605 33.62 4.88 -26.52
C LYS A 605 33.64 6.33 -26.02
N GLU A 606 32.93 7.24 -26.69
CA GLU A 606 32.79 8.64 -26.26
C GLU A 606 32.14 8.75 -24.88
N ARG A 607 31.15 7.90 -24.59
CA ARG A 607 30.49 7.81 -23.28
C ARG A 607 31.44 7.29 -22.19
N GLN A 608 32.27 6.30 -22.50
CA GLN A 608 33.25 5.77 -21.56
C GLN A 608 34.33 6.80 -21.24
N GLU A 609 34.84 7.51 -22.25
CA GLU A 609 35.81 8.60 -22.08
C GLU A 609 35.22 9.76 -21.27
N ALA A 610 33.94 10.11 -21.48
CA ALA A 610 33.24 11.10 -20.68
C ALA A 610 33.07 10.68 -19.21
N LEU A 611 32.71 9.41 -18.96
CA LEU A 611 32.54 8.87 -17.61
C LEU A 611 33.87 8.82 -16.84
N GLU A 612 34.97 8.49 -17.51
CA GLU A 612 36.30 8.51 -16.92
C GLU A 612 36.77 9.93 -16.59
N MET A 613 36.46 10.89 -17.48
CA MET A 613 36.75 12.31 -17.23
C MET A 613 35.94 12.84 -16.04
N GLU A 614 34.67 12.46 -15.92
CA GLU A 614 33.80 12.82 -14.79
C GLU A 614 34.30 12.22 -13.48
N ASN A 615 34.61 10.92 -13.45
CA ASN A 615 35.20 10.25 -12.28
C ASN A 615 36.48 10.96 -11.82
N THR A 616 37.33 11.35 -12.78
CA THR A 616 38.57 12.07 -12.50
C THR A 616 38.28 13.45 -11.88
N ARG A 617 37.25 14.15 -12.33
CA ARG A 617 36.85 15.44 -11.76
C ARG A 617 36.28 15.30 -10.35
N ILE A 618 35.49 14.26 -10.09
CA ILE A 618 34.95 13.94 -8.74
C ILE A 618 36.11 13.62 -7.78
N LEU A 619 37.03 12.73 -8.18
CA LEU A 619 38.19 12.37 -7.35
C LEU A 619 39.08 13.57 -7.04
N ASN A 620 39.28 14.48 -8.00
CA ASN A 620 40.08 15.68 -7.83
C ASN A 620 39.32 16.81 -7.11
N GLY A 621 38.09 16.58 -6.65
CA GLY A 621 37.29 17.56 -5.91
C GLY A 621 36.86 18.77 -6.76
N ARG A 622 36.90 18.63 -8.10
CA ARG A 622 36.54 19.67 -9.09
C ARG A 622 35.11 19.50 -9.63
N TYR A 623 34.39 18.49 -9.16
CA TYR A 623 32.99 18.25 -9.50
C TYR A 623 32.28 17.62 -8.30
N SER A 624 31.23 18.29 -7.83
CA SER A 624 30.50 17.95 -6.60
C SER A 624 29.03 18.34 -6.70
N VAL A 625 28.22 17.87 -5.76
CA VAL A 625 26.79 18.22 -5.59
C VAL A 625 26.55 19.74 -5.51
N ARG A 626 27.58 20.53 -5.15
CA ARG A 626 27.53 22.00 -5.10
C ARG A 626 27.70 22.67 -6.46
N ASP A 627 28.43 22.03 -7.36
CA ASP A 627 28.65 22.51 -8.72
C ASP A 627 27.41 22.22 -9.60
N ILE A 628 26.48 21.39 -9.10
CA ILE A 628 25.14 21.19 -9.65
C ILE A 628 24.29 22.40 -9.21
N ASP A 629 24.46 23.49 -9.94
CA ASP A 629 23.70 24.72 -9.75
C ASP A 629 22.28 24.55 -10.33
N MET A 630 21.24 24.76 -9.51
CA MET A 630 19.86 24.98 -9.99
C MET A 630 19.77 26.25 -10.85
N GLY A 631 20.82 27.08 -10.87
CA GLY A 631 20.99 28.26 -11.71
C GLY A 631 20.87 28.01 -13.22
N CYS A 632 21.04 26.79 -13.73
CA CYS A 632 20.69 26.51 -15.14
C CYS A 632 19.20 26.76 -15.42
N PHE A 633 18.33 26.65 -14.40
CA PHE A 633 16.90 26.93 -14.49
C PHE A 633 16.51 28.32 -13.91
N LEU A 634 17.33 28.92 -13.04
CA LEU A 634 17.04 30.21 -12.38
C LEU A 634 17.90 31.42 -12.83
N ASN A 635 18.96 31.23 -13.61
CA ASN A 635 19.77 32.29 -14.24
C ASN A 635 19.57 32.37 -15.76
N LEU A 636 18.32 32.35 -16.21
CA LEU A 636 17.92 32.80 -17.56
C LEU A 636 17.50 34.28 -17.54
N LYS A 637 18.31 35.13 -16.91
CA LYS A 637 18.35 36.56 -17.23
C LYS A 637 19.63 36.85 -17.99
N SER A 638 19.43 37.34 -19.22
CA SER A 638 20.39 37.90 -20.17
C SER A 638 21.43 36.96 -20.79
N SER A 639 21.12 36.42 -21.96
CA SER A 639 21.73 36.85 -23.24
C SER A 639 21.04 36.16 -24.41
#